data_AF-A0A093ZT28-F1
#
_entry.id   AF-A0A093ZT28-F1
#
_cell.length_a   1.000
_cell.length_b   1.000
_cell.length_c   1.000
_cell.angle_alpha   90.00
_cell.angle_beta   90.00
_cell.angle_gamma   90.00
#
_symmetry.space_group_name_H-M   'P 1'
#
loop_
_entity.id
_entity.type
_entity.pdbx_description
1 polymer ?
#
loop_
_entity_poly.entity_id
_entity_poly.type
_entity_poly.pdbx_seq_one_letter_code
_entity_poly.pdbx_strand_id
1 'polypeptide(L)'
;MADEDQQKARDIADREVARLWRAWRTVHQMVNDRGYELNEDELSISLDEFKHRFTNDGMPDRKKMIFTARPSVEMVARYSTPATAANPNPPKADVGTIYVEFLADTNVGIKQMRSFAQVLSQGNFHTGILVTHVHITPAAMKIVPAVASETRIECFLEQDLLVNITHHELVPKHVLLSKEERSKLLQRYRLKDTQLPRIQVGDPVARYLGLRRGQVVKIIRTSETAGRYASYRLRGAASLCRVAQSSSKSALPFSRTSVFASKSIQIPKTAIAARFLHAQPATRYFHNEQEEQVFDPKDEIIARSNEDIEIITKFQDLADKGHVHPAIIKEITDTMGHETMTDVQSLTIAETLKGTDVIAQARTGTGKTLGFLIPVIQNILKASPELAGPGAGQRYRGPRSTASDIRAIVMSPTRELAEQLAVEAQKLCRGTDIKVQVAVGGSNKKAMLYQMQRQGCHLLVATPGRLNDLLTDPYSKVSAPNLKAVVLDEADRLLDQGFSKDIEAILDLLPNRNITDRQTLLFSATVPREVMSLVRSTLKPDFQFVQTVKSDEAPTHERIPQHVVACRGFENVAPALVEICTKEIGKVAQDPTQPPFKAIVYLPSTANVTLYAGILDSLSQSDNSLYGTHPLHPAEVSAMHGKLTQQQRTRVSERFRRAKSAIMVSSDVTARGMDFPGVTHVIQIGVPPNRDQYIHRVGRTGRGDKSGVGYALFTEIEMNQARRILKGLPIKPDTTIETAQIDMTKDAQLAADAAQILVQVGEATKRVSRYDKIAAFQASLGSLQSITNKQGLIDSLYQWTRYGWGFDSPPSIGHGLASKLGLSRVRGLVSGHNSLDDEEPPRDMSFAGSRSGGFSRGGGGRSGGFGGRSGGFGGRGGDRGGRSGGRDFGGRDGGRGFGGRDGGRSFGRDGGSGYGNDRGGRQDFGASF
;
A
#
# COMPACT_ATOMS: atom_id res chain seq x y z
N MET A 1 -33.53 11.16 -36.45
CA MET A 1 -32.12 10.84 -36.80
C MET A 1 -31.31 12.09 -37.12
N ALA A 2 -31.37 12.68 -38.33
CA ALA A 2 -30.51 13.84 -38.67
C ALA A 2 -30.62 15.01 -37.66
N ASP A 3 -31.84 15.43 -37.29
CA ASP A 3 -32.03 16.50 -36.30
C ASP A 3 -31.61 16.11 -34.87
N GLU A 4 -31.77 14.84 -34.49
CA GLU A 4 -31.38 14.35 -33.15
C GLU A 4 -29.86 14.30 -32.99
N ASP A 5 -29.14 13.94 -34.04
CA ASP A 5 -27.68 13.89 -34.02
C ASP A 5 -27.08 15.31 -34.14
N GLN A 6 -27.74 16.22 -34.86
CA GLN A 6 -27.41 17.66 -34.81
C GLN A 6 -27.69 18.27 -33.43
N GLN A 7 -28.79 17.92 -32.77
CA GLN A 7 -29.08 18.41 -31.41
C GLN A 7 -28.06 17.88 -30.40
N LYS A 8 -27.72 16.59 -30.44
CA LYS A 8 -26.66 16.02 -29.59
C LYS A 8 -25.30 16.69 -29.83
N ALA A 9 -24.96 17.01 -31.09
CA ALA A 9 -23.72 17.71 -31.41
C ALA A 9 -23.69 19.13 -30.80
N ARG A 10 -24.82 19.85 -30.85
CA ARG A 10 -24.97 21.17 -30.19
C ARG A 10 -24.87 21.05 -28.68
N ASP A 11 -25.58 20.11 -28.06
CA ASP A 11 -25.55 19.88 -26.61
C ASP A 11 -24.13 19.52 -26.10
N ILE A 12 -23.33 18.82 -26.91
CA ILE A 12 -21.93 18.49 -26.60
C ILE A 12 -21.04 19.74 -26.71
N ALA A 13 -21.19 20.53 -27.78
CA ALA A 13 -20.44 21.77 -27.97
C ALA A 13 -20.73 22.79 -26.84
N ASP A 14 -22.00 23.00 -26.48
CA ASP A 14 -22.42 23.87 -25.37
C ASP A 14 -21.80 23.44 -24.04
N ARG A 15 -21.72 22.13 -23.78
CA ARG A 15 -21.05 21.58 -22.58
C ARG A 15 -19.54 21.81 -22.60
N GLU A 16 -18.89 21.74 -23.76
CA GLU A 16 -17.46 22.06 -23.87
C GLU A 16 -17.20 23.55 -23.63
N VAL A 17 -17.98 24.42 -24.27
CA VAL A 17 -17.86 25.89 -24.09
C VAL A 17 -18.09 26.28 -22.63
N ALA A 18 -19.10 25.72 -21.95
CA ALA A 18 -19.34 25.98 -20.53
C ALA A 18 -18.22 25.47 -19.61
N ARG A 19 -17.53 24.37 -19.97
CA ARG A 19 -16.34 23.89 -19.24
C ARG A 19 -15.14 24.81 -19.46
N LEU A 20 -14.90 25.22 -20.71
CA LEU A 20 -13.77 26.07 -21.06
C LEU A 20 -13.93 27.49 -20.48
N TRP A 21 -15.14 28.05 -20.44
CA TRP A 21 -15.43 29.31 -19.75
C TRP A 21 -15.03 29.28 -18.27
N ARG A 22 -15.31 28.17 -17.56
CA ARG A 22 -14.90 28.00 -16.14
C ARG A 22 -13.38 27.96 -15.98
N ALA A 23 -12.68 27.23 -16.85
CA ALA A 23 -11.22 27.19 -16.84
C ALA A 23 -10.61 28.56 -17.16
N TRP A 24 -11.15 29.25 -18.18
CA TRP A 24 -10.76 30.60 -18.58
C TRP A 24 -10.93 31.62 -17.45
N ARG A 25 -12.10 31.63 -16.79
CA ARG A 25 -12.39 32.50 -15.64
C ARG A 25 -11.46 32.22 -14.47
N THR A 26 -11.21 30.95 -14.14
CA THR A 26 -10.26 30.56 -13.08
C THR A 26 -8.85 31.05 -13.38
N VAL A 27 -8.43 31.07 -14.66
CA VAL A 27 -7.10 31.57 -15.06
C VAL A 27 -7.01 33.10 -14.94
N HIS A 28 -8.05 33.85 -15.29
CA HIS A 28 -8.06 35.32 -15.10
C HIS A 28 -8.05 35.68 -13.62
N GLN A 29 -8.88 35.00 -12.80
CA GLN A 29 -8.84 35.12 -11.34
C GLN A 29 -7.46 34.75 -10.78
N MET A 30 -6.83 33.68 -11.26
CA MET A 30 -5.48 33.27 -10.82
C MET A 30 -4.40 34.31 -11.15
N VAL A 31 -4.49 34.97 -12.31
CA VAL A 31 -3.54 36.03 -12.69
C VAL A 31 -3.76 37.28 -11.82
N ASN A 32 -5.01 37.67 -11.57
CA ASN A 32 -5.36 38.76 -10.66
C ASN A 32 -4.91 38.47 -9.20
N ASP A 33 -5.19 37.27 -8.67
CA ASP A 33 -4.80 36.83 -7.33
C ASP A 33 -3.27 36.81 -7.11
N ARG A 34 -2.49 36.67 -8.19
CA ARG A 34 -1.02 36.78 -8.16
C ARG A 34 -0.52 38.23 -8.06
N GLY A 35 -1.40 39.22 -8.24
CA GLY A 35 -1.10 40.66 -8.18
C GLY A 35 -0.79 41.29 -9.54
N TYR A 36 -1.25 40.68 -10.65
CA TYR A 36 -1.19 41.30 -11.97
C TYR A 36 -2.44 42.15 -12.24
N GLU A 37 -2.27 43.25 -12.97
CA GLU A 37 -3.35 44.15 -13.36
C GLU A 37 -4.13 43.56 -14.54
N LEU A 38 -5.44 43.38 -14.35
CA LEU A 38 -6.45 42.99 -15.35
C LEU A 38 -7.65 43.92 -15.24
N ASN A 39 -8.42 44.08 -16.32
CA ASN A 39 -9.62 44.93 -16.30
C ASN A 39 -10.79 44.19 -15.61
N GLU A 40 -11.66 44.92 -14.88
CA GLU A 40 -12.82 44.31 -14.22
C GLU A 40 -13.78 43.62 -15.23
N ASP A 41 -13.89 44.20 -16.43
CA ASP A 41 -14.63 43.63 -17.57
C ASP A 41 -14.10 42.26 -17.99
N GLU A 42 -12.81 41.95 -17.79
CA GLU A 42 -12.21 40.66 -18.11
C GLU A 42 -12.43 39.62 -17.00
N LEU A 43 -12.63 40.06 -15.75
CA LEU A 43 -12.85 39.19 -14.59
C LEU A 43 -14.32 38.74 -14.45
N SER A 44 -15.25 39.47 -15.05
CA SER A 44 -16.70 39.30 -14.87
C SER A 44 -17.48 38.84 -16.12
N ILE A 45 -16.78 38.51 -17.24
CA ILE A 45 -17.41 38.06 -18.50
C ILE A 45 -18.43 36.94 -18.28
N SER A 46 -19.67 37.19 -18.69
CA SER A 46 -20.78 36.23 -18.64
C SER A 46 -20.56 35.05 -19.62
N LEU A 47 -21.26 33.93 -19.42
CA LEU A 47 -21.13 32.78 -20.33
C LEU A 47 -21.58 33.12 -21.76
N ASP A 48 -22.61 33.96 -21.92
CA ASP A 48 -23.15 34.34 -23.23
C ASP A 48 -22.25 35.33 -23.97
N GLU A 49 -21.62 36.25 -23.23
CA GLU A 49 -20.60 37.13 -23.78
C GLU A 49 -19.30 36.39 -24.12
N PHE A 50 -18.91 35.41 -23.30
CA PHE A 50 -17.79 34.52 -23.61
C PHE A 50 -18.05 33.70 -24.88
N LYS A 51 -19.28 33.19 -25.05
CA LYS A 51 -19.73 32.56 -26.30
C LYS A 51 -19.53 33.49 -27.49
N HIS A 52 -20.02 34.73 -27.41
CA HIS A 52 -19.89 35.72 -28.48
C HIS A 52 -18.43 36.07 -28.81
N ARG A 53 -17.56 36.23 -27.80
CA ARG A 53 -16.16 36.64 -27.99
C ARG A 53 -15.23 35.51 -28.45
N PHE A 54 -15.42 34.29 -27.93
CA PHE A 54 -14.43 33.21 -28.04
C PHE A 54 -14.94 31.89 -28.66
N THR A 55 -16.13 31.86 -29.26
CA THR A 55 -16.55 30.75 -30.13
C THR A 55 -16.49 31.13 -31.61
N ASN A 56 -16.48 30.11 -32.46
CA ASN A 56 -16.71 30.22 -33.90
C ASN A 56 -17.59 29.04 -34.32
N ASP A 57 -18.70 29.29 -35.00
CA ASP A 57 -19.73 28.28 -35.34
C ASP A 57 -20.20 27.41 -34.15
N GLY A 58 -20.24 28.00 -32.96
CA GLY A 58 -20.61 27.33 -31.70
C GLY A 58 -19.50 26.48 -31.05
N MET A 59 -18.34 26.34 -31.69
CA MET A 59 -17.17 25.64 -31.15
C MET A 59 -16.19 26.61 -30.48
N PRO A 60 -15.50 26.21 -29.38
CA PRO A 60 -14.55 27.09 -28.68
C PRO A 60 -13.25 27.31 -29.46
N ASP A 61 -12.91 28.58 -29.73
CA ASP A 61 -11.65 28.95 -30.37
C ASP A 61 -10.59 29.36 -29.32
N ARG A 62 -9.82 28.36 -28.89
CA ARG A 62 -8.72 28.52 -27.91
C ARG A 62 -7.63 29.48 -28.39
N LYS A 63 -7.45 29.70 -29.70
CA LYS A 63 -6.41 30.61 -30.22
C LYS A 63 -6.71 32.08 -29.94
N LYS A 64 -7.99 32.44 -29.75
CA LYS A 64 -8.40 33.78 -29.33
C LYS A 64 -8.16 34.03 -27.83
N MET A 65 -7.91 32.98 -27.04
CA MET A 65 -7.73 33.05 -25.58
C MET A 65 -6.26 33.28 -25.22
N ILE A 66 -5.68 34.35 -25.75
CA ILE A 66 -4.30 34.78 -25.46
C ILE A 66 -4.36 36.17 -24.83
N PHE A 67 -3.71 36.34 -23.68
CA PHE A 67 -3.64 37.64 -23.01
C PHE A 67 -2.32 37.85 -22.28
N THR A 68 -2.04 39.10 -21.92
CA THR A 68 -0.85 39.49 -21.18
C THR A 68 -1.21 40.46 -20.07
N ALA A 69 -0.56 40.36 -18.91
CA ALA A 69 -0.82 41.23 -17.78
C ALA A 69 0.48 41.78 -17.19
N ARG A 70 0.45 43.01 -16.69
CA ARG A 70 1.60 43.68 -16.05
C ARG A 70 1.51 43.52 -14.52
N PRO A 71 2.64 43.34 -13.82
CA PRO A 71 2.62 43.23 -12.36
C PRO A 71 2.24 44.59 -11.75
N SER A 72 1.31 44.59 -10.80
CA SER A 72 0.91 45.81 -10.09
C SER A 72 2.06 46.44 -9.31
N VAL A 73 1.95 47.74 -9.01
CA VAL A 73 2.94 48.47 -8.19
C VAL A 73 3.18 47.78 -6.84
N GLU A 74 2.12 47.26 -6.19
CA GLU A 74 2.24 46.49 -4.95
C GLU A 74 2.93 45.13 -5.12
N MET A 75 2.77 44.48 -6.28
CA MET A 75 3.46 43.24 -6.59
C MET A 75 4.96 43.52 -6.80
N VAL A 76 5.29 44.54 -7.60
CA VAL A 76 6.69 44.96 -7.80
C VAL A 76 7.35 45.30 -6.47
N ALA A 77 6.68 46.05 -5.58
CA ALA A 77 7.18 46.36 -4.24
C ALA A 77 7.43 45.10 -3.39
N ARG A 78 6.49 44.14 -3.36
CA ARG A 78 6.61 42.89 -2.58
C ARG A 78 7.77 41.98 -3.02
N TYR A 79 8.13 42.01 -4.30
CA TYR A 79 9.19 41.17 -4.90
C TYR A 79 10.51 41.92 -5.16
N SER A 80 10.59 43.21 -4.86
CA SER A 80 11.82 44.01 -4.93
C SER A 80 12.69 43.87 -3.67
N THR A 81 13.97 44.17 -3.78
CA THR A 81 14.84 44.41 -2.61
C THR A 81 14.95 45.90 -2.31
N PRO A 82 14.72 46.35 -1.07
CA PRO A 82 14.97 47.73 -0.70
C PRO A 82 16.47 48.07 -0.83
N ALA A 83 16.76 49.28 -1.30
CA ALA A 83 18.13 49.79 -1.37
C ALA A 83 18.74 49.83 0.05
N THR A 84 20.01 49.47 0.16
CA THR A 84 20.77 49.50 1.42
C THR A 84 22.07 50.27 1.22
N ALA A 85 22.63 50.83 2.28
CA ALA A 85 23.86 51.63 2.20
C ALA A 85 25.05 50.88 1.55
N ALA A 86 25.06 49.54 1.63
CA ALA A 86 26.06 48.68 0.99
C ALA A 86 25.73 48.28 -0.46
N ASN A 87 24.50 48.52 -0.95
CA ASN A 87 24.12 48.29 -2.34
C ASN A 87 23.02 49.30 -2.77
N PRO A 88 23.41 50.46 -3.31
CA PRO A 88 22.46 51.53 -3.68
C PRO A 88 21.52 51.17 -4.83
N ASN A 89 21.99 50.33 -5.76
CA ASN A 89 21.26 49.91 -6.96
C ASN A 89 20.96 48.41 -6.90
N PRO A 90 19.90 47.99 -6.18
CA PRO A 90 19.48 46.59 -6.15
C PRO A 90 19.10 46.07 -7.55
N PRO A 91 19.26 44.74 -7.80
CA PRO A 91 18.81 44.13 -9.05
C PRO A 91 17.29 44.28 -9.25
N LYS A 92 16.85 44.27 -10.51
CA LYS A 92 15.43 44.35 -10.89
C LYS A 92 14.59 43.30 -10.13
N ALA A 93 13.34 43.67 -9.82
CA ALA A 93 12.41 42.81 -9.12
C ALA A 93 12.28 41.43 -9.80
N ASP A 94 12.10 40.38 -8.98
CA ASP A 94 12.00 38.97 -9.41
C ASP A 94 10.60 38.62 -9.97
N VAL A 95 10.01 39.59 -10.70
CA VAL A 95 8.68 39.63 -11.30
C VAL A 95 8.70 40.53 -12.55
N GLY A 96 7.87 40.21 -13.54
CA GLY A 96 7.70 40.98 -14.77
C GLY A 96 6.44 40.53 -15.51
N THR A 97 6.17 41.11 -16.67
CA THR A 97 4.96 40.84 -17.49
C THR A 97 4.74 39.33 -17.70
N ILE A 98 3.48 38.90 -17.56
CA ILE A 98 3.04 37.52 -17.79
C ILE A 98 2.37 37.39 -19.15
N TYR A 99 2.57 36.24 -19.81
CA TYR A 99 1.90 35.83 -21.04
C TYR A 99 1.11 34.56 -20.78
N VAL A 100 -0.12 34.47 -21.30
CA VAL A 100 -1.02 33.33 -21.08
C VAL A 100 -1.61 32.87 -22.42
N GLU A 101 -1.54 31.57 -22.69
CA GLU A 101 -2.03 30.95 -23.93
C GLU A 101 -2.77 29.64 -23.65
N PHE A 102 -3.89 29.43 -24.33
CA PHE A 102 -4.65 28.17 -24.34
C PHE A 102 -4.38 27.41 -25.64
N LEU A 103 -3.78 26.22 -25.57
CA LEU A 103 -3.44 25.44 -26.76
C LEU A 103 -4.63 24.65 -27.31
N ALA A 104 -4.87 24.83 -28.61
CA ALA A 104 -5.83 24.05 -29.40
C ALA A 104 -5.28 22.69 -29.88
N ASP A 105 -3.97 22.44 -29.76
CA ASP A 105 -3.34 21.19 -30.21
C ASP A 105 -3.82 19.97 -29.43
N THR A 106 -4.30 18.94 -30.15
CA THR A 106 -4.71 17.63 -29.59
C THR A 106 -3.53 16.78 -29.09
N ASN A 107 -2.29 17.25 -29.25
CA ASN A 107 -1.09 16.63 -28.70
C ASN A 107 0.01 17.69 -28.45
N VAL A 108 0.47 17.80 -27.21
CA VAL A 108 1.48 18.80 -26.82
C VAL A 108 2.87 18.15 -26.72
N GLY A 109 3.61 18.28 -27.82
CA GLY A 109 4.95 17.75 -28.01
C GLY A 109 6.06 18.79 -27.80
N ILE A 110 7.28 18.39 -28.16
CA ILE A 110 8.50 19.23 -28.06
C ILE A 110 8.38 20.49 -28.93
N LYS A 111 7.71 20.38 -30.10
CA LYS A 111 7.54 21.48 -31.06
C LYS A 111 6.72 22.62 -30.45
N GLN A 112 5.56 22.31 -29.89
CA GLN A 112 4.67 23.27 -29.24
C GLN A 112 5.39 23.97 -28.06
N MET A 113 6.05 23.19 -27.19
CA MET A 113 6.77 23.76 -26.05
C MET A 113 7.93 24.68 -26.45
N ARG A 114 8.65 24.36 -27.53
CA ARG A 114 9.70 25.25 -28.07
C ARG A 114 9.11 26.53 -28.68
N SER A 115 8.00 26.41 -29.41
CA SER A 115 7.30 27.56 -29.99
C SER A 115 6.83 28.53 -28.90
N PHE A 116 6.23 28.01 -27.82
CA PHE A 116 5.81 28.80 -26.67
C PHE A 116 7.00 29.50 -25.99
N ALA A 117 8.07 28.77 -25.70
CA ALA A 117 9.27 29.36 -25.10
C ALA A 117 9.92 30.45 -25.98
N GLN A 118 9.85 30.31 -27.31
CA GLN A 118 10.31 31.32 -28.25
C GLN A 118 9.45 32.60 -28.19
N VAL A 119 8.12 32.48 -28.11
CA VAL A 119 7.21 33.63 -27.92
C VAL A 119 7.52 34.37 -26.61
N LEU A 120 7.76 33.64 -25.51
CA LEU A 120 8.14 34.24 -24.22
C LEU A 120 9.45 35.03 -24.31
N SER A 121 10.46 34.46 -24.97
CA SER A 121 11.76 35.11 -25.16
C SER A 121 11.68 36.34 -26.07
N GLN A 122 10.99 36.23 -27.22
CA GLN A 122 10.82 37.34 -28.17
C GLN A 122 9.99 38.49 -27.58
N GLY A 123 8.97 38.20 -26.79
CA GLY A 123 8.14 39.20 -26.11
C GLY A 123 8.71 39.71 -24.78
N ASN A 124 9.89 39.24 -24.37
CA ASN A 124 10.53 39.58 -23.08
C ASN A 124 9.61 39.36 -21.86
N PHE A 125 8.84 38.27 -21.89
CA PHE A 125 7.90 37.90 -20.84
C PHE A 125 8.59 37.11 -19.72
N HIS A 126 8.50 37.60 -18.49
CA HIS A 126 9.14 36.97 -17.34
C HIS A 126 8.51 35.61 -17.00
N THR A 127 7.18 35.48 -17.18
CA THR A 127 6.43 34.27 -16.88
C THR A 127 5.47 33.94 -18.03
N GLY A 128 5.37 32.66 -18.40
CA GLY A 128 4.40 32.14 -19.34
C GLY A 128 3.52 31.07 -18.70
N ILE A 129 2.20 31.19 -18.81
CA ILE A 129 1.23 30.16 -18.41
C ILE A 129 0.67 29.51 -19.67
N LEU A 130 0.87 28.20 -19.78
CA LEU A 130 0.37 27.37 -20.87
C LEU A 130 -0.79 26.49 -20.38
N VAL A 131 -1.99 26.72 -20.91
CA VAL A 131 -3.18 25.93 -20.58
C VAL A 131 -3.45 24.92 -21.70
N THR A 132 -3.72 23.67 -21.32
CA THR A 132 -3.78 22.53 -22.25
C THR A 132 -4.97 21.62 -21.94
N HIS A 133 -5.66 21.12 -22.98
CA HIS A 133 -6.73 20.13 -22.82
C HIS A 133 -6.23 18.67 -22.85
N VAL A 134 -4.96 18.44 -23.21
CA VAL A 134 -4.31 17.13 -23.29
C VAL A 134 -3.00 17.12 -22.49
N HIS A 135 -2.67 15.99 -21.88
CA HIS A 135 -1.41 15.80 -21.16
C HIS A 135 -0.17 16.08 -22.03
N ILE A 136 0.69 16.98 -21.54
CA ILE A 136 1.98 17.29 -22.15
C ILE A 136 2.91 16.07 -22.06
N THR A 137 3.55 15.73 -23.18
CA THR A 137 4.44 14.56 -23.24
C THR A 137 5.63 14.70 -22.27
N PRO A 138 6.06 13.61 -21.57
CA PRO A 138 7.19 13.67 -20.64
C PRO A 138 8.52 14.11 -21.27
N ALA A 139 8.67 13.98 -22.59
CA ALA A 139 9.82 14.48 -23.33
C ALA A 139 9.80 16.01 -23.50
N ALA A 140 8.63 16.62 -23.72
CA ALA A 140 8.48 18.07 -23.80
C ALA A 140 8.72 18.74 -22.44
N MET A 141 8.19 18.16 -21.35
CA MET A 141 8.41 18.68 -19.98
C MET A 141 9.89 18.71 -19.56
N LYS A 142 10.73 17.80 -20.07
CA LYS A 142 12.17 17.77 -19.81
C LYS A 142 12.95 18.89 -20.50
N ILE A 143 12.38 19.51 -21.53
CA ILE A 143 13.04 20.54 -22.35
C ILE A 143 12.78 21.95 -21.80
N VAL A 144 11.74 22.12 -20.97
CA VAL A 144 11.41 23.41 -20.33
C VAL A 144 12.62 24.07 -19.64
N PRO A 145 13.40 23.39 -18.76
CA PRO A 145 14.55 24.02 -18.10
C PRO A 145 15.75 24.30 -19.02
N ALA A 146 15.76 23.73 -20.23
CA ALA A 146 16.87 23.85 -21.19
C ALA A 146 16.63 24.90 -22.28
N VAL A 147 15.37 25.33 -22.48
CA VAL A 147 14.99 26.34 -23.49
C VAL A 147 14.53 27.65 -22.84
N ALA A 148 14.07 27.59 -21.60
CA ALA A 148 13.60 28.75 -20.84
C ALA A 148 14.53 29.01 -19.64
N SER A 149 15.80 29.35 -19.92
CA SER A 149 16.82 29.63 -18.89
C SER A 149 16.57 30.94 -18.14
N GLU A 150 15.90 31.89 -18.77
CA GLU A 150 15.61 33.24 -18.24
C GLU A 150 14.11 33.51 -18.05
N THR A 151 13.24 32.69 -18.64
CA THR A 151 11.77 32.85 -18.60
C THR A 151 11.11 31.69 -17.87
N ARG A 152 10.09 31.96 -17.06
CA ARG A 152 9.42 30.95 -16.24
C ARG A 152 8.21 30.36 -16.97
N ILE A 153 8.24 29.06 -17.31
CA ILE A 153 7.09 28.37 -17.90
C ILE A 153 6.32 27.59 -16.82
N GLU A 154 5.01 27.83 -16.75
CA GLU A 154 4.04 27.04 -15.98
C GLU A 154 3.05 26.37 -16.92
N CYS A 155 2.67 25.13 -16.64
CA CYS A 155 1.68 24.40 -17.44
C CYS A 155 0.51 23.95 -16.57
N PHE A 156 -0.70 24.07 -17.08
CA PHE A 156 -1.94 23.63 -16.44
C PHE A 156 -2.79 22.81 -17.41
N LEU A 157 -3.56 21.87 -16.86
CA LEU A 157 -4.59 21.15 -17.60
C LEU A 157 -5.93 21.87 -17.40
N GLU A 158 -6.75 22.00 -18.45
CA GLU A 158 -8.07 22.62 -18.36
C GLU A 158 -8.94 21.98 -17.26
N GLN A 159 -8.83 20.66 -17.06
CA GLN A 159 -9.54 19.92 -16.02
C GLN A 159 -9.16 20.35 -14.59
N ASP A 160 -7.90 20.75 -14.36
CA ASP A 160 -7.38 21.18 -13.05
C ASP A 160 -7.89 22.60 -12.70
N LEU A 161 -8.46 23.31 -13.68
CA LEU A 161 -8.90 24.72 -13.60
C LEU A 161 -10.43 24.88 -13.62
N LEU A 162 -11.19 23.78 -13.68
CA LEU A 162 -12.67 23.82 -13.73
C LEU A 162 -13.32 24.36 -12.44
N VAL A 163 -12.59 24.30 -11.32
CA VAL A 163 -13.00 24.80 -10.01
C VAL A 163 -11.84 25.63 -9.46
N ASN A 164 -12.10 26.89 -9.13
CA ASN A 164 -11.10 27.72 -8.48
C ASN A 164 -10.94 27.33 -7.00
N ILE A 165 -9.84 26.64 -6.69
CA ILE A 165 -9.57 26.09 -5.36
C ILE A 165 -9.44 27.15 -4.26
N THR A 166 -9.11 28.41 -4.57
CA THR A 166 -8.93 29.45 -3.54
C THR A 166 -10.23 29.99 -2.97
N HIS A 167 -11.36 29.78 -3.65
CA HIS A 167 -12.70 30.13 -3.17
C HIS A 167 -13.33 29.05 -2.28
N HIS A 168 -12.72 27.87 -2.15
CA HIS A 168 -13.25 26.82 -1.30
C HIS A 168 -12.96 27.11 0.18
N GLU A 169 -13.99 27.12 1.02
CA GLU A 169 -13.90 27.54 2.43
C GLU A 169 -12.83 26.80 3.26
N LEU A 170 -12.69 25.49 3.03
CA LEU A 170 -11.67 24.65 3.70
C LEU A 170 -10.24 24.85 3.17
N VAL A 171 -10.01 25.66 2.13
CA VAL A 171 -8.68 25.88 1.55
C VAL A 171 -7.98 27.06 2.23
N PRO A 172 -6.82 26.85 2.89
CA PRO A 172 -6.12 27.91 3.60
C PRO A 172 -5.62 29.02 2.66
N LYS A 173 -5.80 30.28 3.04
CA LYS A 173 -5.24 31.44 2.34
C LYS A 173 -3.72 31.47 2.56
N HIS A 174 -2.96 31.37 1.47
CA HIS A 174 -1.51 31.43 1.47
C HIS A 174 -1.04 32.85 1.09
N VAL A 175 -0.31 33.51 2.00
CA VAL A 175 0.22 34.87 1.79
C VAL A 175 1.74 34.80 1.81
N LEU A 176 2.41 35.25 0.74
CA LEU A 176 3.87 35.35 0.72
C LEU A 176 4.33 36.44 1.70
N LEU A 177 5.28 36.13 2.58
CA LEU A 177 5.88 37.13 3.45
C LEU A 177 6.90 37.99 2.71
N SER A 178 6.87 39.30 2.96
CA SER A 178 7.93 40.21 2.55
C SER A 178 9.24 39.93 3.30
N LYS A 179 10.36 40.44 2.79
CA LYS A 179 11.66 40.33 3.47
C LYS A 179 11.65 41.01 4.85
N GLU A 180 10.92 42.11 5.00
CA GLU A 180 10.79 42.81 6.29
C GLU A 180 9.95 42.04 7.30
N GLU A 181 8.79 41.52 6.89
CA GLU A 181 7.92 40.72 7.76
C GLU A 181 8.66 39.48 8.26
N ARG A 182 9.42 38.83 7.35
CA ARG A 182 10.29 37.71 7.66
C ARG A 182 11.38 38.09 8.68
N SER A 183 12.07 39.20 8.49
CA SER A 183 13.10 39.68 9.45
C SER A 183 12.50 40.03 10.80
N LYS A 184 11.37 40.75 10.84
CA LYS A 184 10.61 41.06 12.06
C LYS A 184 10.20 39.78 12.81
N LEU A 185 9.80 38.75 12.07
CA LEU A 185 9.41 37.45 12.64
C LEU A 185 10.60 36.66 13.20
N LEU A 186 11.73 36.62 12.48
CA LEU A 186 12.97 36.01 12.96
C LEU A 186 13.46 36.67 14.25
N GLN A 187 13.41 38.00 14.32
CA GLN A 187 13.78 38.75 15.52
C GLN A 187 12.80 38.50 16.68
N ARG A 188 11.49 38.57 16.43
CA ARG A 188 10.43 38.39 17.46
C ARG A 188 10.50 37.02 18.13
N TYR A 189 10.73 35.96 17.37
CA TYR A 189 10.78 34.58 17.88
C TYR A 189 12.20 34.04 18.08
N ARG A 190 13.24 34.89 17.90
CA ARG A 190 14.67 34.52 18.00
C ARG A 190 15.06 33.30 17.14
N LEU A 191 14.43 33.15 15.98
CA LEU A 191 14.64 32.02 15.07
C LEU A 191 15.74 32.33 14.04
N LYS A 192 16.37 31.28 13.51
CA LYS A 192 17.25 31.33 12.34
C LYS A 192 16.43 31.19 11.06
N ASP A 193 16.87 31.82 9.97
CA ASP A 193 16.18 31.80 8.66
C ASP A 193 15.92 30.39 8.10
N THR A 194 16.75 29.42 8.47
CA THR A 194 16.62 28.02 8.08
C THR A 194 15.47 27.29 8.78
N GLN A 195 15.00 27.78 9.93
CA GLN A 195 13.94 27.15 10.73
C GLN A 195 12.52 27.51 10.22
N LEU A 196 12.40 28.59 9.45
CA LEU A 196 11.11 29.05 8.93
C LEU A 196 10.46 28.03 7.97
N PRO A 197 9.11 27.96 7.95
CA PRO A 197 8.37 27.21 6.95
C PRO A 197 8.76 27.62 5.55
N ARG A 198 8.89 26.64 4.66
CA ARG A 198 9.09 26.88 3.23
C ARG A 198 8.10 26.06 2.45
N ILE A 199 7.40 26.71 1.52
CA ILE A 199 6.35 26.09 0.72
C ILE A 199 6.93 24.96 -0.15
N GLN A 200 6.14 23.90 -0.34
CA GLN A 200 6.51 22.73 -1.12
C GLN A 200 5.97 22.87 -2.55
N VAL A 201 6.69 22.33 -3.53
CA VAL A 201 6.34 22.46 -4.96
C VAL A 201 5.04 21.72 -5.33
N GLY A 202 4.67 20.69 -4.56
CA GLY A 202 3.45 19.91 -4.77
C GLY A 202 2.19 20.47 -4.09
N ASP A 203 2.25 21.67 -3.50
CA ASP A 203 1.08 22.30 -2.88
C ASP A 203 0.19 22.96 -3.97
N PRO A 204 -1.09 22.57 -4.11
CA PRO A 204 -1.96 23.10 -5.17
C PRO A 204 -2.19 24.61 -5.08
N VAL A 205 -2.31 25.16 -3.87
CA VAL A 205 -2.51 26.61 -3.66
C VAL A 205 -1.22 27.36 -3.97
N ALA A 206 -0.07 26.78 -3.63
CA ALA A 206 1.22 27.33 -4.02
C ALA A 206 1.42 27.35 -5.54
N ARG A 207 0.98 26.30 -6.24
CA ARG A 207 0.99 26.24 -7.72
C ARG A 207 0.04 27.27 -8.32
N TYR A 208 -1.18 27.42 -7.79
CA TYR A 208 -2.14 28.45 -8.19
C TYR A 208 -1.55 29.86 -8.03
N LEU A 209 -0.95 30.18 -6.88
CA LEU A 209 -0.34 31.49 -6.59
C LEU A 209 1.06 31.69 -7.20
N GLY A 210 1.59 30.74 -7.97
CA GLY A 210 2.93 30.85 -8.59
C GLY A 210 4.09 30.90 -7.58
N LEU A 211 3.91 30.37 -6.37
CA LEU A 211 4.91 30.44 -5.29
C LEU A 211 6.09 29.47 -5.52
N ARG A 212 7.29 29.91 -5.18
CA ARG A 212 8.56 29.22 -5.49
C ARG A 212 9.02 28.32 -4.34
N ARG A 213 9.69 27.20 -4.67
CA ARG A 213 10.34 26.33 -3.68
C ARG A 213 11.28 27.14 -2.80
N GLY A 214 11.05 27.13 -1.49
CA GLY A 214 11.93 27.83 -0.54
C GLY A 214 11.45 29.22 -0.10
N GLN A 215 10.40 29.78 -0.72
CA GLN A 215 9.72 30.98 -0.22
C GLN A 215 8.98 30.69 1.09
N VAL A 216 8.94 31.70 1.97
CA VAL A 216 8.30 31.63 3.30
C VAL A 216 6.92 32.26 3.18
N VAL A 217 5.90 31.50 3.56
CA VAL A 217 4.49 31.90 3.42
C VAL A 217 3.80 31.84 4.78
N LYS A 218 2.92 32.81 5.03
CA LYS A 218 1.96 32.83 6.13
C LYS A 218 0.70 32.10 5.65
N ILE A 219 0.33 31.04 6.34
CA ILE A 219 -0.89 30.27 6.03
C ILE A 219 -1.96 30.67 7.03
N ILE A 220 -3.04 31.27 6.52
CA ILE A 220 -4.20 31.74 7.27
C ILE A 220 -5.35 30.76 7.04
N ARG A 221 -6.03 30.36 8.12
CA ARG A 221 -7.19 29.46 8.07
C ARG A 221 -8.38 30.13 8.73
N THR A 222 -9.54 30.00 8.11
CA THR A 222 -10.84 30.15 8.77
C THR A 222 -10.97 29.03 9.82
N SER A 223 -11.45 29.39 11.00
CA SER A 223 -11.65 28.48 12.13
C SER A 223 -12.91 28.98 12.83
N GLU A 224 -13.88 28.10 13.05
CA GLU A 224 -15.16 28.45 13.68
C GLU A 224 -14.97 28.92 15.14
N THR A 225 -13.90 28.47 15.79
CA THR A 225 -13.38 28.98 17.07
C THR A 225 -12.41 30.16 16.87
N ALA A 226 -12.85 31.19 16.15
CA ALA A 226 -12.00 32.24 15.57
C ALA A 226 -11.09 32.99 16.57
N GLY A 227 -9.77 32.75 16.52
CA GLY A 227 -8.80 33.45 17.39
C GLY A 227 -7.31 33.27 17.07
N ARG A 228 -6.81 33.91 15.99
CA ARG A 228 -5.36 34.16 15.73
C ARG A 228 -4.40 32.96 15.52
N TYR A 229 -4.64 32.09 14.54
CA TYR A 229 -3.59 31.18 14.04
C TYR A 229 -2.93 31.64 12.72
N ALA A 230 -1.82 32.37 12.84
CA ALA A 230 -0.87 32.57 11.75
C ALA A 230 0.23 31.49 11.83
N SER A 231 -0.06 30.30 11.28
CA SER A 231 0.83 29.14 11.46
C SER A 231 2.14 29.28 10.66
N TYR A 232 3.27 29.35 11.37
CA TYR A 232 4.60 29.27 10.77
C TYR A 232 5.22 27.91 11.05
N ARG A 233 5.02 26.98 10.10
CA ARG A 233 5.40 25.55 10.18
C ARG A 233 6.91 25.35 10.36
N LEU A 234 7.36 25.23 11.61
CA LEU A 234 8.77 24.94 11.94
C LEU A 234 9.25 23.65 11.27
N ARG A 235 10.42 23.72 10.62
CA ARG A 235 11.10 22.52 10.11
C ARG A 235 11.80 21.80 11.25
N GLY A 236 11.29 20.62 11.62
CA GLY A 236 12.02 19.68 12.46
C GLY A 236 13.30 19.21 11.77
N ALA A 237 14.44 19.76 12.17
CA ALA A 237 15.76 19.32 11.73
C ALA A 237 16.22 18.15 12.61
N ALA A 238 16.42 16.98 12.01
CA ALA A 238 17.22 15.92 12.61
C ALA A 238 18.67 16.08 12.13
N SER A 239 19.55 16.62 12.98
CA SER A 239 21.03 16.42 13.05
C SER A 239 21.71 17.58 13.78
N LEU A 240 22.88 17.28 14.37
CA LEU A 240 23.88 18.17 15.00
C LEU A 240 23.65 18.54 16.48
N CYS A 241 24.22 17.73 17.38
CA CYS A 241 24.77 18.26 18.63
C CYS A 241 26.28 18.49 18.46
N ARG A 242 26.60 19.80 18.35
CA ARG A 242 27.87 20.55 18.49
C ARG A 242 29.26 19.89 18.33
N VAL A 243 30.09 20.65 17.61
CA VAL A 243 31.56 20.64 17.61
C VAL A 243 32.12 21.55 18.73
N ALA A 244 33.30 21.17 19.24
CA ALA A 244 34.32 21.95 19.97
C ALA A 244 34.00 22.57 21.36
N GLN A 245 34.78 22.13 22.35
CA GLN A 245 35.78 23.02 22.97
C GLN A 245 37.17 22.36 22.89
N SER A 246 38.23 23.15 23.00
CA SER A 246 39.58 22.83 22.51
C SER A 246 40.57 22.34 23.59
N SER A 247 41.61 21.66 23.10
CA SER A 247 42.99 21.64 23.64
C SER A 247 43.25 21.18 25.08
N SER A 248 43.75 19.96 25.23
CA SER A 248 45.04 19.67 25.91
C SER A 248 45.48 18.21 25.65
N LYS A 249 46.73 17.87 26.01
CA LYS A 249 47.43 16.64 25.58
C LYS A 249 47.26 15.45 26.53
N SER A 250 47.58 14.27 25.98
CA SER A 250 48.23 13.10 26.60
C SER A 250 47.52 12.19 27.63
N ALA A 251 47.39 10.93 27.20
CA ALA A 251 47.80 9.69 27.89
C ALA A 251 46.91 9.04 28.97
N LEU A 252 47.01 7.70 28.98
CA LEU A 252 46.38 6.74 29.90
C LEU A 252 47.17 6.61 31.22
N PRO A 253 46.62 5.94 32.26
CA PRO A 253 46.90 6.29 33.66
C PRO A 253 48.05 5.51 34.31
N PHE A 254 48.56 6.06 35.42
CA PHE A 254 49.17 5.27 36.49
C PHE A 254 48.65 5.70 37.87
N SER A 255 48.95 4.89 38.88
CA SER A 255 48.17 4.70 40.10
C SER A 255 48.39 5.68 41.28
N ARG A 256 47.41 5.65 42.20
CA ARG A 256 47.48 5.72 43.70
C ARG A 256 47.25 7.04 44.47
N THR A 257 46.58 6.84 45.62
CA THR A 257 46.62 7.59 46.92
C THR A 257 46.11 9.04 46.94
N SER A 258 44.92 9.31 47.54
CA SER A 258 44.70 9.74 48.96
C SER A 258 44.76 11.28 49.12
N VAL A 259 44.07 12.00 50.02
CA VAL A 259 43.45 11.69 51.32
C VAL A 259 42.52 12.87 51.74
N PHE A 260 41.42 12.64 52.49
CA PHE A 260 40.66 13.59 53.36
C PHE A 260 39.99 14.87 52.74
N ALA A 261 38.66 15.09 52.86
CA ALA A 261 37.87 15.63 54.02
C ALA A 261 37.52 17.13 53.82
N SER A 262 36.39 17.72 54.26
CA SER A 262 35.13 17.22 54.89
C SER A 262 34.05 18.34 54.96
N LYS A 263 32.82 17.97 55.41
CA LYS A 263 31.67 18.81 55.90
C LYS A 263 30.80 19.50 54.80
N SER A 264 29.48 19.33 54.65
CA SER A 264 28.27 19.15 55.54
C SER A 264 27.69 20.52 56.02
N ILE A 265 26.43 20.95 55.78
CA ILE A 265 25.14 20.51 56.41
C ILE A 265 23.89 21.28 55.83
N GLN A 266 22.79 20.56 55.51
CA GLN A 266 21.31 20.78 55.78
C GLN A 266 20.58 22.16 55.51
N ILE A 267 19.41 22.33 54.81
CA ILE A 267 17.96 21.87 54.97
C ILE A 267 17.11 22.81 55.92
N PRO A 268 15.78 23.15 55.76
CA PRO A 268 14.82 23.22 54.61
C PRO A 268 13.60 24.26 54.69
N LYS A 269 12.59 24.18 53.76
CA LYS A 269 11.13 24.59 53.86
C LYS A 269 10.78 26.13 54.01
N THR A 270 9.55 26.70 53.88
CA THR A 270 8.13 26.30 53.57
C THR A 270 7.31 27.46 52.87
N ALA A 271 5.96 27.40 52.72
CA ALA A 271 5.07 28.39 52.03
C ALA A 271 3.80 28.86 52.83
N ILE A 272 3.16 30.00 52.48
CA ILE A 272 1.85 30.55 52.99
C ILE A 272 1.11 31.40 51.91
N ALA A 273 -0.24 31.54 51.98
CA ALA A 273 -1.11 32.40 51.12
C ALA A 273 -2.25 33.13 51.88
N ALA A 274 -2.88 34.19 51.32
CA ALA A 274 -4.11 34.87 51.84
C ALA A 274 -4.88 35.74 50.78
N ARG A 275 -6.12 36.20 51.06
CA ARG A 275 -7.12 36.89 50.17
C ARG A 275 -7.78 38.14 50.82
N PHE A 276 -8.49 39.02 50.06
CA PHE A 276 -9.92 39.48 50.27
C PHE A 276 -10.41 40.72 49.43
N LEU A 277 -11.66 40.65 48.89
CA LEU A 277 -12.79 41.64 48.68
C LEU A 277 -12.58 43.15 48.30
N HIS A 278 -13.50 43.94 47.67
CA HIS A 278 -14.61 43.77 46.68
C HIS A 278 -15.23 45.16 46.30
N ALA A 279 -15.48 45.49 45.00
CA ALA A 279 -16.49 46.50 44.54
C ALA A 279 -16.64 46.50 42.99
N GLN A 280 -17.80 46.91 42.44
CA GLN A 280 -18.04 47.19 41.00
C GLN A 280 -18.74 48.56 40.81
N PRO A 281 -18.64 49.18 39.62
CA PRO A 281 -19.73 49.05 38.65
C PRO A 281 -19.28 48.76 37.20
N ALA A 282 -20.25 48.43 36.36
CA ALA A 282 -20.08 47.83 35.04
C ALA A 282 -19.50 48.74 33.94
N THR A 283 -18.61 48.16 33.12
CA THR A 283 -18.69 48.30 31.65
C THR A 283 -18.25 47.01 30.94
N ARG A 284 -19.06 46.60 29.96
CA ARG A 284 -18.88 45.45 29.06
C ARG A 284 -17.52 45.56 28.33
N TYR A 285 -16.76 44.50 28.03
CA TYR A 285 -17.08 43.07 27.92
C TYR A 285 -16.05 42.17 28.62
N PHE A 286 -16.54 41.14 29.30
CA PHE A 286 -15.84 39.92 29.72
C PHE A 286 -15.32 39.13 28.47
N HIS A 287 -14.31 38.23 28.53
CA HIS A 287 -13.96 37.27 29.58
C HIS A 287 -12.44 36.97 29.67
N ASN A 288 -11.99 36.77 30.91
CA ASN A 288 -10.99 35.82 31.40
C ASN A 288 -9.83 35.39 30.50
N GLU A 289 -8.63 35.85 30.87
CA GLU A 289 -7.42 35.05 30.77
C GLU A 289 -7.52 33.85 31.74
N GLN A 290 -7.88 32.69 31.21
CA GLN A 290 -7.46 31.40 31.79
C GLN A 290 -6.50 30.74 30.80
N GLU A 291 -5.39 30.23 31.33
CA GLU A 291 -4.34 29.56 30.56
C GLU A 291 -4.85 28.20 30.02
N GLU A 292 -5.45 28.19 28.83
CA GLU A 292 -5.70 26.93 28.11
C GLU A 292 -4.53 26.60 27.18
N GLN A 293 -3.99 25.40 27.36
CA GLN A 293 -2.69 24.97 26.85
C GLN A 293 -2.70 24.75 25.33
N VAL A 294 -1.59 25.11 24.70
CA VAL A 294 -1.39 24.96 23.24
C VAL A 294 -1.15 23.49 22.88
N PHE A 295 -1.92 22.98 21.92
CA PHE A 295 -1.87 21.59 21.48
C PHE A 295 -0.97 21.39 20.24
N ASP A 296 0.17 20.70 20.41
CA ASP A 296 1.05 20.23 19.31
C ASP A 296 0.92 18.70 19.15
N PRO A 297 0.74 18.14 17.94
CA PRO A 297 0.72 16.68 17.71
C PRO A 297 2.03 15.92 17.97
N LYS A 298 3.07 16.58 18.52
CA LYS A 298 4.18 15.91 19.21
C LYS A 298 4.06 15.89 20.73
N ASP A 299 3.27 16.79 21.30
CA ASP A 299 2.99 16.88 22.73
C ASP A 299 1.77 16.01 23.12
N GLU A 300 1.04 15.45 22.14
CA GLU A 300 0.09 14.34 22.34
C GLU A 300 0.62 12.97 21.87
N ILE A 301 1.92 12.72 22.03
CA ILE A 301 2.34 11.38 22.48
C ILE A 301 2.30 11.41 24.01
N ILE A 302 1.10 11.41 24.59
CA ILE A 302 0.97 11.20 26.03
C ILE A 302 1.18 9.72 26.29
N ALA A 303 2.45 9.32 26.37
CA ALA A 303 2.83 8.26 27.28
C ALA A 303 2.47 8.74 28.69
N ARG A 304 1.21 8.55 29.10
CA ARG A 304 0.79 8.87 30.46
C ARG A 304 1.69 8.09 31.39
N SER A 305 2.28 8.78 32.35
CA SER A 305 2.84 8.16 33.54
C SER A 305 1.81 7.18 34.10
N ASN A 306 2.27 6.03 34.59
CA ASN A 306 1.44 5.08 35.31
C ASN A 306 0.98 5.70 36.64
N GLU A 307 -0.05 6.55 36.59
CA GLU A 307 -0.77 7.04 37.75
C GLU A 307 -2.05 6.22 37.89
N ASP A 308 -1.95 5.16 38.70
CA ASP A 308 -3.03 4.43 39.38
C ASP A 308 -4.31 4.09 38.59
N ILE A 309 -4.19 3.85 37.28
CA ILE A 309 -5.16 3.02 36.58
C ILE A 309 -4.91 1.58 37.04
N GLU A 310 -5.90 1.00 37.71
CA GLU A 310 -5.91 -0.42 38.05
C GLU A 310 -5.98 -1.25 36.76
N ILE A 311 -4.82 -1.58 36.18
CA ILE A 311 -4.74 -2.33 34.92
C ILE A 311 -5.33 -3.71 35.17
N ILE A 312 -6.53 -3.92 34.65
CA ILE A 312 -7.19 -5.21 34.68
C ILE A 312 -6.35 -6.17 33.84
N THR A 313 -5.88 -7.26 34.46
CA THR A 313 -4.99 -8.24 33.82
C THR A 313 -5.64 -9.61 33.63
N LYS A 314 -6.74 -9.91 34.32
CA LYS A 314 -7.51 -11.15 34.10
C LYS A 314 -8.81 -10.87 33.36
N PHE A 315 -9.26 -11.83 32.57
CA PHE A 315 -10.56 -11.73 31.88
C PHE A 315 -11.74 -11.77 32.86
N GLN A 316 -11.64 -12.52 33.96
CA GLN A 316 -12.71 -12.63 34.96
C GLN A 316 -13.05 -11.29 35.61
N ASP A 317 -12.02 -10.51 35.99
CA ASP A 317 -12.15 -9.17 36.57
C ASP A 317 -13.00 -8.21 35.69
N LEU A 318 -13.03 -8.40 34.36
CA LEU A 318 -13.88 -7.61 33.46
C LEU A 318 -15.38 -7.92 33.62
N ALA A 319 -15.74 -9.16 33.96
CA ALA A 319 -17.11 -9.52 34.30
C ALA A 319 -17.47 -9.07 35.72
N ASP A 320 -16.56 -9.28 36.69
CA ASP A 320 -16.78 -8.96 38.10
C ASP A 320 -16.98 -7.45 38.33
N LYS A 321 -16.26 -6.60 37.56
CA LYS A 321 -16.44 -5.14 37.54
C LYS A 321 -17.56 -4.66 36.61
N GLY A 322 -18.32 -5.58 36.00
CA GLY A 322 -19.47 -5.27 35.14
C GLY A 322 -19.13 -4.61 33.80
N HIS A 323 -17.86 -4.65 33.37
CA HIS A 323 -17.41 -4.02 32.12
C HIS A 323 -17.76 -4.85 30.88
N VAL A 324 -17.70 -6.18 30.97
CA VAL A 324 -17.98 -7.12 29.88
C VAL A 324 -19.04 -8.14 30.31
N HIS A 325 -19.97 -8.47 29.41
CA HIS A 325 -21.05 -9.42 29.71
C HIS A 325 -20.50 -10.81 30.08
N PRO A 326 -20.95 -11.44 31.18
CA PRO A 326 -20.38 -12.70 31.68
C PRO A 326 -20.34 -13.85 30.67
N ALA A 327 -21.28 -13.90 29.71
CA ALA A 327 -21.27 -14.92 28.67
C ALA A 327 -20.04 -14.84 27.75
N ILE A 328 -19.52 -13.64 27.48
CA ILE A 328 -18.30 -13.44 26.65
C ILE A 328 -17.09 -13.92 27.43
N ILE A 329 -16.96 -13.50 28.69
CA ILE A 329 -15.85 -13.89 29.57
C ILE A 329 -15.83 -15.40 29.79
N LYS A 330 -16.99 -16.03 30.00
CA LYS A 330 -17.11 -17.47 30.18
C LYS A 330 -16.59 -18.28 28.98
N GLU A 331 -16.86 -17.86 27.74
CA GLU A 331 -16.28 -18.55 26.57
C GLU A 331 -14.75 -18.40 26.53
N ILE A 332 -14.21 -17.25 26.94
CA ILE A 332 -12.76 -17.00 26.98
C ILE A 332 -12.08 -17.88 28.05
N THR A 333 -12.66 -17.99 29.24
CA THR A 333 -12.12 -18.84 30.31
C THR A 333 -12.32 -20.33 30.03
N ASP A 334 -13.56 -20.75 29.77
CA ASP A 334 -13.95 -22.16 29.79
C ASP A 334 -13.64 -22.86 28.46
N THR A 335 -13.79 -22.16 27.33
CA THR A 335 -13.68 -22.75 25.98
C THR A 335 -12.38 -22.38 25.27
N MET A 336 -11.85 -21.16 25.48
CA MET A 336 -10.54 -20.76 24.92
C MET A 336 -9.37 -21.06 25.87
N GLY A 337 -9.62 -21.25 27.16
CA GLY A 337 -8.56 -21.53 28.15
C GLY A 337 -7.65 -20.32 28.40
N HIS A 338 -8.21 -19.10 28.41
CA HIS A 338 -7.47 -17.87 28.62
C HIS A 338 -7.91 -17.18 29.92
N GLU A 339 -7.05 -17.21 30.94
CA GLU A 339 -7.31 -16.53 32.22
C GLU A 339 -6.81 -15.08 32.23
N THR A 340 -5.63 -14.84 31.65
CA THR A 340 -4.92 -13.55 31.67
C THR A 340 -4.86 -12.88 30.30
N MET A 341 -5.03 -11.57 30.28
CA MET A 341 -4.84 -10.70 29.11
C MET A 341 -3.37 -10.41 28.83
N THR A 342 -3.03 -10.22 27.55
CA THR A 342 -1.76 -9.62 27.13
C THR A 342 -1.77 -8.10 27.29
N ASP A 343 -0.60 -7.46 27.36
CA ASP A 343 -0.48 -5.99 27.48
C ASP A 343 -1.35 -5.22 26.48
N VAL A 344 -1.41 -5.67 25.21
CA VAL A 344 -2.26 -5.03 24.19
C VAL A 344 -3.74 -5.25 24.47
N GLN A 345 -4.15 -6.42 24.95
CA GLN A 345 -5.55 -6.67 25.29
C GLN A 345 -5.97 -5.79 26.47
N SER A 346 -5.21 -5.78 27.57
CA SER A 346 -5.52 -4.96 28.75
C SER A 346 -5.65 -3.47 28.40
N LEU A 347 -4.72 -2.93 27.61
CA LEU A 347 -4.74 -1.52 27.21
C LEU A 347 -5.83 -1.21 26.18
N THR A 348 -6.00 -2.04 25.14
CA THR A 348 -6.99 -1.77 24.08
C THR A 348 -8.42 -2.01 24.52
N ILE A 349 -8.70 -3.03 25.34
CA ILE A 349 -10.07 -3.33 25.81
C ILE A 349 -10.55 -2.20 26.73
N ALA A 350 -9.72 -1.78 27.68
CA ALA A 350 -10.06 -0.70 28.61
C ALA A 350 -10.38 0.62 27.89
N GLU A 351 -9.64 0.96 26.83
CA GLU A 351 -9.92 2.18 26.05
C GLU A 351 -11.14 2.02 25.15
N THR A 352 -11.22 0.91 24.40
CA THR A 352 -12.30 0.68 23.42
C THR A 352 -13.70 0.59 24.08
N LEU A 353 -13.79 0.09 25.32
CA LEU A 353 -15.07 0.02 26.06
C LEU A 353 -15.65 1.41 26.40
N LYS A 354 -14.86 2.49 26.34
CA LYS A 354 -15.33 3.87 26.55
C LYS A 354 -16.11 4.40 25.34
N GLY A 355 -15.97 3.79 24.16
CA GLY A 355 -16.63 4.21 22.92
C GLY A 355 -15.85 5.21 22.06
N THR A 356 -14.65 5.61 22.49
CA THR A 356 -13.72 6.44 21.71
C THR A 356 -13.15 5.67 20.51
N ASP A 357 -12.78 6.38 19.44
CA ASP A 357 -12.04 5.77 18.33
C ASP A 357 -10.62 5.38 18.82
N VAL A 358 -10.08 4.26 18.35
CA VAL A 358 -8.77 3.75 18.81
C VAL A 358 -7.90 3.35 17.64
N ILE A 359 -6.64 3.80 17.66
CA ILE A 359 -5.55 3.20 16.87
C ILE A 359 -4.62 2.44 17.80
N ALA A 360 -4.47 1.14 17.55
CA ALA A 360 -3.65 0.23 18.33
C ALA A 360 -2.44 -0.24 17.52
N GLN A 361 -1.23 0.14 17.95
CA GLN A 361 0.02 -0.38 17.42
C GLN A 361 0.55 -1.52 18.30
N ALA A 362 0.46 -2.75 17.78
CA ALA A 362 0.95 -3.94 18.46
C ALA A 362 1.44 -5.03 17.49
N ARG A 363 2.42 -5.82 17.96
CA ARG A 363 3.07 -6.88 17.17
C ARG A 363 2.08 -7.95 16.72
N THR A 364 2.40 -8.62 15.63
CA THR A 364 1.69 -9.83 15.21
C THR A 364 1.82 -10.91 16.28
N GLY A 365 0.75 -11.69 16.51
CA GLY A 365 0.73 -12.76 17.52
C GLY A 365 0.46 -12.33 18.97
N THR A 366 0.34 -11.03 19.28
CA THR A 366 0.10 -10.53 20.66
C THR A 366 -1.36 -10.59 21.13
N GLY A 367 -2.24 -11.30 20.43
CA GLY A 367 -3.65 -11.44 20.82
C GLY A 367 -4.57 -10.25 20.47
N LYS A 368 -4.14 -9.36 19.56
CA LYS A 368 -4.92 -8.20 19.04
C LYS A 368 -6.39 -8.51 18.74
N THR A 369 -6.68 -9.70 18.19
CA THR A 369 -8.02 -10.15 17.80
C THR A 369 -9.05 -10.06 18.93
N LEU A 370 -8.72 -10.58 20.12
CA LEU A 370 -9.60 -10.46 21.29
C LEU A 370 -9.69 -9.01 21.78
N GLY A 371 -8.58 -8.25 21.65
CA GLY A 371 -8.46 -6.85 22.04
C GLY A 371 -9.51 -5.91 21.41
N PHE A 372 -9.93 -6.18 20.16
CA PHE A 372 -11.07 -5.47 19.55
C PHE A 372 -12.37 -6.25 19.53
N LEU A 373 -12.37 -7.59 19.42
CA LEU A 373 -13.62 -8.35 19.35
C LEU A 373 -14.44 -8.24 20.64
N ILE A 374 -13.80 -8.34 21.81
CA ILE A 374 -14.48 -8.26 23.11
C ILE A 374 -15.24 -6.94 23.26
N PRO A 375 -14.61 -5.75 23.13
CA PRO A 375 -15.32 -4.48 23.29
C PRO A 375 -16.33 -4.22 22.15
N VAL A 376 -16.08 -4.66 20.91
CA VAL A 376 -17.06 -4.53 19.82
C VAL A 376 -18.32 -5.37 20.09
N ILE A 377 -18.17 -6.63 20.52
CA ILE A 377 -19.29 -7.50 20.87
C ILE A 377 -20.03 -6.93 22.10
N GLN A 378 -19.30 -6.48 23.12
CA GLN A 378 -19.89 -5.85 24.30
C GLN A 378 -20.66 -4.56 23.95
N ASN A 379 -20.15 -3.71 23.06
CA ASN A 379 -20.83 -2.50 22.62
C ASN A 379 -22.09 -2.82 21.79
N ILE A 380 -22.11 -3.92 21.02
CA ILE A 380 -23.34 -4.44 20.40
C ILE A 380 -24.36 -4.84 21.46
N LEU A 381 -23.97 -5.62 22.47
CA LEU A 381 -24.88 -6.05 23.56
C LEU A 381 -25.41 -4.86 24.38
N LYS A 382 -24.58 -3.85 24.65
CA LYS A 382 -24.96 -2.63 25.37
C LYS A 382 -25.97 -1.80 24.58
N ALA A 383 -25.80 -1.70 23.26
CA ALA A 383 -26.74 -1.00 22.38
C ALA A 383 -28.00 -1.83 22.08
N SER A 384 -27.99 -3.12 22.39
CA SER A 384 -29.03 -4.08 22.02
C SER A 384 -29.15 -5.23 23.03
N PRO A 385 -29.71 -4.95 24.23
CA PRO A 385 -29.79 -5.92 25.31
C PRO A 385 -30.60 -7.18 24.96
N GLU A 386 -31.46 -7.11 23.95
CA GLU A 386 -32.23 -8.25 23.44
C GLU A 386 -31.37 -9.37 22.83
N LEU A 387 -30.10 -9.08 22.49
CA LEU A 387 -29.14 -10.09 22.01
C LEU A 387 -28.33 -10.77 23.12
N ALA A 388 -28.47 -10.37 24.39
CA ALA A 388 -27.56 -10.76 25.47
C ALA A 388 -27.65 -12.23 25.95
N GLY A 389 -28.67 -12.99 25.54
CA GLY A 389 -28.75 -14.40 25.90
C GLY A 389 -29.80 -15.23 25.15
N PRO A 390 -29.60 -16.56 25.03
CA PRO A 390 -30.47 -17.48 24.30
C PRO A 390 -31.79 -17.70 25.05
N GLY A 391 -32.67 -16.70 25.01
CA GLY A 391 -33.89 -16.65 25.83
C GLY A 391 -34.48 -15.26 25.99
N ALA A 392 -33.68 -14.18 25.86
CA ALA A 392 -34.20 -12.82 25.83
C ALA A 392 -35.24 -12.64 24.70
N GLY A 393 -34.99 -13.27 23.56
CA GLY A 393 -35.92 -13.38 22.43
C GLY A 393 -37.16 -14.28 22.65
N GLN A 394 -37.23 -15.15 23.67
CA GLN A 394 -38.38 -16.06 23.81
C GLN A 394 -39.66 -15.36 24.29
N ARG A 395 -39.56 -14.18 24.92
CA ARG A 395 -40.70 -13.29 25.16
C ARG A 395 -40.84 -12.18 24.10
N TYR A 396 -39.78 -11.91 23.34
CA TYR A 396 -39.78 -10.87 22.32
C TYR A 396 -40.16 -11.44 20.94
N ARG A 397 -41.43 -11.28 20.57
CA ARG A 397 -42.01 -11.67 19.27
C ARG A 397 -41.58 -10.74 18.12
N GLY A 398 -40.32 -10.30 18.14
CA GLY A 398 -39.77 -9.32 17.22
C GLY A 398 -39.50 -9.83 15.80
N PRO A 399 -39.17 -8.93 14.87
CA PRO A 399 -38.73 -9.31 13.52
C PRO A 399 -37.49 -10.21 13.57
N ARG A 400 -37.40 -11.19 12.66
CA ARG A 400 -36.15 -11.95 12.47
C ARG A 400 -35.05 -11.00 12.00
N SER A 401 -33.84 -11.17 12.54
CA SER A 401 -32.64 -10.49 12.06
C SER A 401 -32.49 -10.66 10.55
N THR A 402 -32.15 -9.56 9.86
CA THR A 402 -32.03 -9.52 8.41
C THR A 402 -30.58 -9.50 7.98
N ALA A 403 -30.32 -9.68 6.68
CA ALA A 403 -28.98 -9.53 6.13
C ALA A 403 -28.38 -8.12 6.33
N SER A 404 -29.22 -7.10 6.57
CA SER A 404 -28.83 -5.70 6.72
C SER A 404 -28.84 -5.20 8.16
N ASP A 405 -29.04 -6.06 9.16
CA ASP A 405 -28.96 -5.68 10.58
C ASP A 405 -27.52 -5.63 11.10
N ILE A 406 -26.60 -5.14 10.26
CA ILE A 406 -25.16 -5.14 10.51
C ILE A 406 -24.82 -4.02 11.49
N ARG A 407 -24.31 -4.41 12.67
CA ARG A 407 -23.95 -3.52 13.78
C ARG A 407 -22.44 -3.35 13.91
N ALA A 408 -21.64 -4.31 13.45
CA ALA A 408 -20.20 -4.17 13.29
C ALA A 408 -19.68 -4.74 11.97
N ILE A 409 -18.67 -4.08 11.40
CA ILE A 409 -17.91 -4.56 10.23
C ILE A 409 -16.43 -4.66 10.63
N VAL A 410 -15.81 -5.80 10.32
CA VAL A 410 -14.37 -6.02 10.48
C VAL A 410 -13.74 -6.29 9.11
N MET A 411 -12.92 -5.36 8.64
CA MET A 411 -12.14 -5.50 7.41
C MET A 411 -10.77 -6.09 7.70
N SER A 412 -10.42 -7.19 7.04
CA SER A 412 -9.13 -7.87 7.16
C SER A 412 -8.50 -8.06 5.76
N PRO A 413 -7.18 -7.95 5.60
CA PRO A 413 -6.53 -7.82 4.29
C PRO A 413 -6.41 -9.13 3.50
N THR A 414 -6.72 -10.29 4.09
CA THR A 414 -6.68 -11.58 3.38
C THR A 414 -7.89 -12.42 3.74
N ARG A 415 -8.25 -13.36 2.85
CA ARG A 415 -9.39 -14.25 3.08
C ARG A 415 -9.15 -15.13 4.31
N GLU A 416 -7.93 -15.65 4.39
CA GLU A 416 -7.50 -16.60 5.41
C GLU A 416 -7.53 -15.95 6.81
N LEU A 417 -7.08 -14.70 6.95
CA LEU A 417 -7.20 -13.95 8.21
C LEU A 417 -8.67 -13.60 8.54
N ALA A 418 -9.48 -13.21 7.56
CA ALA A 418 -10.91 -12.94 7.76
C ALA A 418 -11.69 -14.20 8.20
N GLU A 419 -11.39 -15.36 7.60
CA GLU A 419 -11.98 -16.65 7.97
C GLU A 419 -11.56 -17.06 9.40
N GLN A 420 -10.29 -16.88 9.78
CA GLN A 420 -9.80 -17.10 11.16
C GLN A 420 -10.47 -16.17 12.19
N LEU A 421 -10.52 -14.88 11.91
CA LEU A 421 -11.14 -13.86 12.77
C LEU A 421 -12.62 -14.16 13.00
N ALA A 422 -13.32 -14.60 11.96
CA ALA A 422 -14.71 -15.01 12.07
C ALA A 422 -14.93 -16.25 12.95
N VAL A 423 -14.01 -17.23 12.94
CA VAL A 423 -14.07 -18.38 13.85
C VAL A 423 -13.93 -17.93 15.30
N GLU A 424 -13.00 -17.02 15.60
CA GLU A 424 -12.85 -16.49 16.97
C GLU A 424 -14.07 -15.65 17.40
N ALA A 425 -14.61 -14.80 16.51
CA ALA A 425 -15.84 -14.06 16.77
C ALA A 425 -17.05 -14.99 16.96
N GLN A 426 -17.15 -16.09 16.22
CA GLN A 426 -18.20 -17.09 16.39
C GLN A 426 -18.12 -17.82 17.73
N LYS A 427 -16.90 -18.10 18.22
CA LYS A 427 -16.70 -18.63 19.58
C LYS A 427 -17.24 -17.64 20.61
N LEU A 428 -16.70 -16.41 20.65
CA LEU A 428 -17.08 -15.36 21.63
C LEU A 428 -18.59 -15.07 21.69
N CYS A 429 -19.31 -15.27 20.59
CA CYS A 429 -20.76 -15.08 20.53
C CYS A 429 -21.60 -16.29 21.02
N ARG A 430 -20.99 -17.44 21.37
CA ARG A 430 -21.70 -18.62 21.92
C ARG A 430 -22.26 -18.28 23.30
N GLY A 431 -23.58 -18.16 23.38
CA GLY A 431 -24.28 -17.65 24.56
C GLY A 431 -24.91 -16.27 24.36
N THR A 432 -24.80 -15.70 23.15
CA THR A 432 -25.53 -14.51 22.70
C THR A 432 -26.35 -14.83 21.45
N ASP A 433 -27.25 -13.92 21.06
CA ASP A 433 -27.95 -13.99 19.78
C ASP A 433 -27.24 -13.22 18.64
N ILE A 434 -26.01 -12.75 18.86
CA ILE A 434 -25.18 -12.13 17.81
C ILE A 434 -24.86 -13.16 16.71
N LYS A 435 -25.11 -12.78 15.45
CA LYS A 435 -24.88 -13.64 14.28
C LYS A 435 -23.68 -13.11 13.49
N VAL A 436 -22.65 -13.94 13.35
CA VAL A 436 -21.40 -13.62 12.67
C VAL A 436 -21.42 -14.19 11.25
N GLN A 437 -21.21 -13.35 10.24
CA GLN A 437 -21.11 -13.75 8.83
C GLN A 437 -19.75 -13.37 8.22
N VAL A 438 -19.40 -14.02 7.11
CA VAL A 438 -18.09 -13.89 6.45
C VAL A 438 -18.24 -13.55 4.97
N ALA A 439 -17.62 -12.45 4.53
CA ALA A 439 -17.66 -11.96 3.16
C ALA A 439 -16.26 -11.82 2.56
N VAL A 440 -15.73 -12.95 2.06
CA VAL A 440 -14.38 -13.04 1.47
C VAL A 440 -14.42 -13.37 -0.01
N GLY A 441 -13.51 -12.76 -0.80
CA GLY A 441 -13.42 -12.99 -2.26
C GLY A 441 -13.22 -14.46 -2.63
N GLY A 442 -13.52 -14.88 -3.87
CA GLY A 442 -13.30 -16.26 -4.33
C GLY A 442 -14.05 -17.38 -3.56
N SER A 443 -15.03 -17.02 -2.73
CA SER A 443 -16.11 -17.90 -2.24
C SER A 443 -17.37 -17.68 -3.09
N ASN A 444 -18.34 -18.61 -3.06
CA ASN A 444 -19.60 -18.47 -3.80
C ASN A 444 -20.50 -17.38 -3.18
N LYS A 445 -20.57 -16.21 -3.85
CA LYS A 445 -21.36 -15.04 -3.41
C LYS A 445 -22.83 -15.37 -3.16
N LYS A 446 -23.45 -16.23 -3.98
CA LYS A 446 -24.87 -16.62 -3.84
C LYS A 446 -25.10 -17.47 -2.59
N ALA A 447 -24.21 -18.42 -2.28
CA ALA A 447 -24.31 -19.25 -1.08
C ALA A 447 -24.16 -18.42 0.20
N MET A 448 -23.17 -17.51 0.22
CA MET A 448 -22.94 -16.55 1.30
C MET A 448 -24.16 -15.63 1.52
N LEU A 449 -24.69 -15.02 0.45
CA LEU A 449 -25.90 -14.18 0.53
C LEU A 449 -27.11 -14.98 1.05
N TYR A 450 -27.33 -16.19 0.56
CA TYR A 450 -28.41 -17.06 1.00
C TYR A 450 -28.31 -17.41 2.49
N GLN A 451 -27.11 -17.70 3.00
CA GLN A 451 -26.87 -17.92 4.42
C GLN A 451 -27.18 -16.66 5.24
N MET A 452 -26.64 -15.51 4.82
CA MET A 452 -26.82 -14.20 5.45
C MET A 452 -28.30 -13.78 5.50
N GLN A 453 -29.06 -14.01 4.42
CA GLN A 453 -30.49 -13.74 4.34
C GLN A 453 -31.35 -14.70 5.20
N ARG A 454 -30.88 -15.93 5.45
CA ARG A 454 -31.59 -16.91 6.29
C ARG A 454 -31.30 -16.79 7.78
N GLN A 455 -30.09 -16.38 8.14
CA GLN A 455 -29.61 -16.36 9.53
C GLN A 455 -29.58 -14.94 10.13
N GLY A 456 -29.57 -13.90 9.30
CA GLY A 456 -29.24 -12.54 9.71
C GLY A 456 -27.74 -12.31 9.85
N CYS A 457 -27.35 -11.06 10.07
CA CYS A 457 -25.96 -10.65 10.23
C CYS A 457 -25.84 -9.46 11.19
N HIS A 458 -25.28 -9.66 12.37
CA HIS A 458 -25.01 -8.60 13.35
C HIS A 458 -23.54 -8.14 13.32
N LEU A 459 -22.60 -9.07 13.06
CA LEU A 459 -21.18 -8.79 12.90
C LEU A 459 -20.67 -9.42 11.60
N LEU A 460 -20.15 -8.58 10.70
CA LEU A 460 -19.66 -8.99 9.38
C LEU A 460 -18.13 -8.91 9.32
N VAL A 461 -17.47 -10.04 9.06
CA VAL A 461 -16.02 -10.09 8.80
C VAL A 461 -15.78 -10.20 7.29
N ALA A 462 -14.95 -9.34 6.70
CA ALA A 462 -14.83 -9.26 5.25
C ALA A 462 -13.44 -8.87 4.74
N THR A 463 -13.15 -9.25 3.49
CA THR A 463 -12.07 -8.63 2.69
C THR A 463 -12.63 -7.43 1.92
N PRO A 464 -11.92 -6.29 1.78
CA PRO A 464 -12.45 -5.06 1.17
C PRO A 464 -13.16 -5.28 -0.17
N GLY A 465 -12.51 -5.88 -1.17
CA GLY A 465 -13.13 -6.09 -2.48
C GLY A 465 -14.48 -6.84 -2.43
N ARG A 466 -14.62 -7.89 -1.60
CA ARG A 466 -15.89 -8.61 -1.45
C ARG A 466 -16.93 -7.85 -0.60
N LEU A 467 -16.49 -6.97 0.31
CA LEU A 467 -17.41 -6.08 1.03
C LEU A 467 -17.94 -4.98 0.08
N ASN A 468 -17.07 -4.42 -0.75
CA ASN A 468 -17.44 -3.47 -1.81
C ASN A 468 -18.42 -4.13 -2.81
N ASP A 469 -18.11 -5.32 -3.31
CA ASP A 469 -19.03 -6.16 -4.11
C ASP A 469 -20.38 -6.41 -3.44
N LEU A 470 -20.43 -6.44 -2.11
CA LEU A 470 -21.63 -6.75 -1.33
C LEU A 470 -22.53 -5.53 -1.17
N LEU A 471 -21.94 -4.37 -0.87
CA LEU A 471 -22.65 -3.11 -0.64
C LEU A 471 -23.07 -2.40 -1.94
N THR A 472 -22.33 -2.60 -3.04
CA THR A 472 -22.63 -1.98 -4.34
C THR A 472 -23.62 -2.76 -5.21
N ASP A 473 -23.73 -4.08 -5.02
CA ASP A 473 -24.56 -4.95 -5.88
C ASP A 473 -26.06 -4.75 -5.61
N PRO A 474 -26.86 -4.24 -6.58
CA PRO A 474 -28.30 -4.02 -6.39
C PRO A 474 -29.08 -5.30 -6.06
N TYR A 475 -28.55 -6.48 -6.41
CA TYR A 475 -29.18 -7.77 -6.13
C TYR A 475 -28.85 -8.32 -4.73
N SER A 476 -27.83 -7.80 -4.03
CA SER A 476 -27.51 -8.22 -2.67
C SER A 476 -28.60 -7.78 -1.68
N LYS A 477 -29.07 -6.53 -1.86
CA LYS A 477 -29.91 -5.77 -0.93
C LYS A 477 -29.33 -5.65 0.48
N VAL A 478 -28.01 -5.82 0.63
CA VAL A 478 -27.30 -5.73 1.91
C VAL A 478 -26.84 -4.28 2.13
N SER A 479 -27.19 -3.74 3.28
CA SER A 479 -26.76 -2.42 3.76
C SER A 479 -26.47 -2.49 5.25
N ALA A 480 -25.87 -1.45 5.83
CA ALA A 480 -25.54 -1.41 7.26
C ALA A 480 -26.10 -0.14 7.95
N PRO A 481 -27.42 0.12 7.94
CA PRO A 481 -28.01 1.32 8.52
C PRO A 481 -27.79 1.44 10.04
N ASN A 482 -27.70 0.31 10.76
CA ASN A 482 -27.57 0.26 12.22
C ASN A 482 -26.10 0.17 12.69
N LEU A 483 -25.14 0.52 11.83
CA LEU A 483 -23.72 0.31 12.09
C LEU A 483 -23.19 1.12 13.29
N LYS A 484 -22.58 0.44 14.25
CA LYS A 484 -21.98 0.99 15.47
C LYS A 484 -20.47 0.88 15.54
N ALA A 485 -19.86 -0.10 14.86
CA ALA A 485 -18.41 -0.27 14.85
C ALA A 485 -17.86 -0.60 13.45
N VAL A 486 -16.70 -0.02 13.11
CA VAL A 486 -15.87 -0.42 11.97
C VAL A 486 -14.47 -0.72 12.49
N VAL A 487 -13.93 -1.89 12.15
CA VAL A 487 -12.57 -2.31 12.49
C VAL A 487 -11.74 -2.49 11.23
N LEU A 488 -10.57 -1.87 11.18
CA LEU A 488 -9.53 -2.03 10.18
C LEU A 488 -8.41 -2.87 10.79
N ASP A 489 -8.43 -4.19 10.56
CA ASP A 489 -7.40 -5.12 11.03
C ASP A 489 -6.21 -5.18 10.06
N GLU A 490 -4.99 -5.25 10.62
CA GLU A 490 -3.70 -5.10 9.92
C GLU A 490 -3.73 -3.97 8.86
N ALA A 491 -4.00 -2.75 9.32
CA ALA A 491 -4.24 -1.59 8.45
C ALA A 491 -3.06 -1.22 7.53
N ASP A 492 -1.83 -1.47 7.94
CA ASP A 492 -0.65 -1.37 7.06
C ASP A 492 -0.75 -2.33 5.86
N ARG A 493 -1.13 -3.60 6.10
CA ARG A 493 -1.35 -4.60 5.03
C ARG A 493 -2.52 -4.28 4.11
N LEU A 494 -3.58 -3.66 4.65
CA LEU A 494 -4.74 -3.24 3.85
C LEU A 494 -4.32 -2.25 2.77
N LEU A 495 -3.51 -1.26 3.14
CA LEU A 495 -2.97 -0.26 2.20
C LEU A 495 -1.90 -0.88 1.27
N ASP A 496 -1.01 -1.72 1.80
CA ASP A 496 0.01 -2.44 1.03
C ASP A 496 -0.53 -3.30 -0.11
N GLN A 497 -1.73 -3.86 0.04
CA GLN A 497 -2.42 -4.65 -1.00
C GLN A 497 -3.22 -3.78 -2.00
N GLY A 498 -3.19 -2.46 -1.85
CA GLY A 498 -3.86 -1.52 -2.75
C GLY A 498 -5.34 -1.27 -2.43
N PHE A 499 -5.86 -1.77 -1.30
CA PHE A 499 -7.28 -1.63 -0.94
C PHE A 499 -7.69 -0.22 -0.51
N SER A 500 -6.82 0.80 -0.55
CA SER A 500 -7.18 2.19 -0.15
C SER A 500 -8.47 2.66 -0.83
N LYS A 501 -8.57 2.46 -2.16
CA LYS A 501 -9.75 2.83 -2.94
C LYS A 501 -11.00 2.03 -2.59
N ASP A 502 -10.86 0.74 -2.30
CA ASP A 502 -11.98 -0.09 -1.85
C ASP A 502 -12.46 0.34 -0.46
N ILE A 503 -11.55 0.67 0.44
CA ILE A 503 -11.87 1.14 1.80
C ILE A 503 -12.56 2.50 1.74
N GLU A 504 -12.05 3.45 0.93
CA GLU A 504 -12.69 4.74 0.65
C GLU A 504 -14.12 4.52 0.11
N ALA A 505 -14.28 3.72 -0.95
CA ALA A 505 -15.60 3.41 -1.54
C ALA A 505 -16.56 2.70 -0.57
N ILE A 506 -16.06 1.78 0.28
CA ILE A 506 -16.87 1.15 1.33
C ILE A 506 -17.34 2.20 2.32
N LEU A 507 -16.45 3.06 2.82
CA LEU A 507 -16.79 4.06 3.84
C LEU A 507 -17.83 5.07 3.35
N ASP A 508 -17.79 5.44 2.07
CA ASP A 508 -18.80 6.29 1.42
C ASP A 508 -20.18 5.62 1.31
N LEU A 509 -20.24 4.28 1.30
CA LEU A 509 -21.49 3.48 1.30
C LEU A 509 -22.03 3.17 2.71
N LEU A 510 -21.22 3.39 3.75
CA LEU A 510 -21.63 3.20 5.15
C LEU A 510 -22.28 4.48 5.71
N PRO A 511 -23.08 4.39 6.79
CA PRO A 511 -23.68 5.58 7.39
C PRO A 511 -22.63 6.64 7.75
N ASN A 512 -22.93 7.88 7.36
CA ASN A 512 -22.09 9.04 7.66
C ASN A 512 -22.00 9.21 9.19
N ARG A 513 -20.77 9.37 9.68
CA ARG A 513 -20.44 9.42 11.12
C ARG A 513 -21.10 10.58 11.85
N ASN A 514 -21.44 11.66 11.14
CA ASN A 514 -22.14 12.82 11.67
C ASN A 514 -23.65 12.58 11.86
N ILE A 515 -24.19 11.52 11.26
CA ILE A 515 -25.61 11.13 11.32
C ILE A 515 -25.80 9.91 12.23
N THR A 516 -24.92 8.91 12.07
CA THR A 516 -24.91 7.69 12.87
C THR A 516 -23.60 7.62 13.63
N ASP A 517 -23.67 7.87 14.94
CA ASP A 517 -22.50 7.69 15.79
C ASP A 517 -22.04 6.24 15.76
N ARG A 518 -20.80 6.06 15.30
CA ARG A 518 -20.11 4.78 15.15
C ARG A 518 -18.64 4.93 15.52
N GLN A 519 -18.13 3.95 16.24
CA GLN A 519 -16.72 3.82 16.63
C GLN A 519 -15.90 3.29 15.44
N THR A 520 -14.72 3.86 15.18
CA THR A 520 -13.72 3.29 14.25
C THR A 520 -12.51 2.82 15.04
N LEU A 521 -12.10 1.58 14.81
CA LEU A 521 -10.91 0.96 15.41
C LEU A 521 -9.92 0.59 14.32
N LEU A 522 -8.63 0.89 14.51
CA LEU A 522 -7.57 0.61 13.56
C LEU A 522 -6.42 -0.12 14.25
N PHE A 523 -6.21 -1.38 13.88
CA PHE A 523 -5.18 -2.24 14.45
C PHE A 523 -4.07 -2.47 13.42
N SER A 524 -2.82 -2.22 13.80
CA SER A 524 -1.69 -2.32 12.88
C SER A 524 -0.41 -2.79 13.58
N ALA A 525 0.51 -3.41 12.84
CA ALA A 525 1.85 -3.67 13.35
C ALA A 525 2.74 -2.42 13.25
N THR A 526 2.54 -1.64 12.18
CA THR A 526 3.28 -0.41 11.89
C THR A 526 2.33 0.74 11.57
N VAL A 527 2.77 1.98 11.81
CA VAL A 527 1.98 3.19 11.52
C VAL A 527 2.74 4.10 10.55
N PRO A 528 2.95 3.68 9.28
CA PRO A 528 3.56 4.52 8.25
C PRO A 528 2.65 5.70 7.88
N ARG A 529 3.18 6.65 7.09
CA ARG A 529 2.45 7.85 6.67
C ARG A 529 1.12 7.57 5.95
N GLU A 530 1.05 6.44 5.25
CA GLU A 530 -0.14 5.98 4.53
C GLU A 530 -1.23 5.55 5.52
N VAL A 531 -0.88 4.78 6.56
CA VAL A 531 -1.79 4.48 7.67
C VAL A 531 -2.22 5.74 8.41
N MET A 532 -1.32 6.71 8.63
CA MET A 532 -1.71 8.02 9.19
C MET A 532 -2.63 8.84 8.27
N SER A 533 -2.63 8.58 6.96
CA SER A 533 -3.60 9.18 6.04
C SER A 533 -4.98 8.53 6.24
N LEU A 534 -5.02 7.20 6.37
CA LEU A 534 -6.22 6.44 6.68
C LEU A 534 -6.80 6.83 8.06
N VAL A 535 -5.96 7.00 9.09
CA VAL A 535 -6.40 7.51 10.41
C VAL A 535 -7.18 8.81 10.26
N ARG A 536 -6.64 9.79 9.50
CA ARG A 536 -7.24 11.11 9.33
C ARG A 536 -8.54 11.11 8.51
N SER A 537 -8.76 10.12 7.65
CA SER A 537 -10.01 9.99 6.89
C SER A 537 -11.04 9.09 7.58
N THR A 538 -10.65 8.27 8.56
CA THR A 538 -11.52 7.22 9.12
C THR A 538 -11.80 7.31 10.62
N LEU A 539 -10.95 7.98 11.41
CA LEU A 539 -11.12 8.15 12.86
C LEU A 539 -11.63 9.57 13.21
N LYS A 540 -12.28 9.72 14.36
CA LYS A 540 -12.74 10.99 14.94
C LYS A 540 -11.54 11.79 15.48
N PRO A 541 -11.64 13.12 15.68
CA PRO A 541 -10.52 13.92 16.21
C PRO A 541 -10.05 13.52 17.63
N ASP A 542 -10.93 12.95 18.45
CA ASP A 542 -10.72 12.56 19.86
C ASP A 542 -10.20 11.11 20.03
N PHE A 543 -9.62 10.55 18.97
CA PHE A 543 -9.13 9.17 18.98
C PHE A 543 -7.97 8.94 19.95
N GLN A 544 -7.85 7.70 20.42
CA GLN A 544 -6.83 7.27 21.38
C GLN A 544 -5.76 6.42 20.70
N PHE A 545 -4.48 6.68 21.01
CA PHE A 545 -3.34 5.96 20.45
C PHE A 545 -2.75 4.99 21.48
N VAL A 546 -2.99 3.69 21.30
CA VAL A 546 -2.47 2.64 22.18
C VAL A 546 -1.22 2.01 21.55
N GLN A 547 -0.06 2.22 22.15
CA GLN A 547 1.21 1.68 21.69
C GLN A 547 1.78 0.65 22.69
N THR A 548 1.91 -0.61 22.25
CA THR A 548 2.58 -1.66 23.05
C THR A 548 3.96 -2.04 22.52
N VAL A 549 4.39 -1.41 21.43
CA VAL A 549 5.75 -1.56 20.89
C VAL A 549 6.65 -0.52 21.57
N LYS A 550 7.57 -0.98 22.44
CA LYS A 550 8.60 -0.14 23.05
C LYS A 550 9.37 0.62 21.96
N SER A 551 9.54 1.94 22.14
CA SER A 551 10.18 2.85 21.17
C SER A 551 11.63 2.51 20.83
N ASP A 552 12.29 1.75 21.71
CA ASP A 552 13.74 1.61 21.73
C ASP A 552 14.23 0.27 21.15
N GLU A 553 13.31 -0.61 20.73
CA GLU A 553 13.69 -1.90 20.15
C GLU A 553 13.94 -1.76 18.64
N ALA A 554 15.21 -1.98 18.25
CA ALA A 554 15.64 -1.93 16.86
C ALA A 554 14.70 -2.76 15.94
N PRO A 555 14.20 -2.18 14.83
CA PRO A 555 13.35 -2.88 13.87
C PRO A 555 13.88 -4.27 13.53
N THR A 556 13.01 -5.27 13.36
CA THR A 556 13.42 -6.69 13.17
C THR A 556 14.52 -6.87 12.11
N HIS A 557 14.48 -6.08 11.03
CA HIS A 557 15.49 -6.11 9.97
C HIS A 557 16.89 -5.62 10.39
N GLU A 558 17.06 -4.89 11.49
CA GLU A 558 18.36 -4.44 11.98
C GLU A 558 19.05 -5.51 12.83
N ARG A 559 18.27 -6.41 13.45
CA ARG A 559 18.78 -7.54 14.25
C ARG A 559 19.20 -8.75 13.41
N ILE A 560 18.62 -8.93 12.23
CA ILE A 560 18.92 -10.05 11.33
C ILE A 560 20.32 -9.85 10.69
N PRO A 561 21.28 -10.77 10.87
CA PRO A 561 22.52 -10.78 10.08
C PRO A 561 22.21 -10.80 8.58
N GLN A 562 22.76 -9.83 7.84
CA GLN A 562 22.52 -9.65 6.42
C GLN A 562 23.83 -9.70 5.64
N HIS A 563 23.83 -10.49 4.58
CA HIS A 563 24.97 -10.79 3.73
C HIS A 563 24.69 -10.33 2.30
N VAL A 564 25.64 -9.68 1.64
CA VAL A 564 25.61 -9.38 0.21
C VAL A 564 26.65 -10.22 -0.53
N VAL A 565 26.18 -10.99 -1.50
CA VAL A 565 26.99 -11.84 -2.37
C VAL A 565 27.02 -11.18 -3.75
N ALA A 566 28.16 -10.60 -4.09
CA ALA A 566 28.37 -9.98 -5.40
C ALA A 566 28.69 -11.08 -6.42
N CYS A 567 27.76 -11.36 -7.32
CA CYS A 567 27.93 -12.34 -8.40
C CYS A 567 28.62 -11.67 -9.60
N ARG A 568 29.60 -12.34 -10.20
CA ARG A 568 30.32 -11.85 -11.39
C ARG A 568 29.36 -11.57 -12.55
N GLY A 569 28.63 -12.58 -13.01
CA GLY A 569 27.57 -12.50 -14.00
C GLY A 569 26.24 -13.07 -13.52
N PHE A 570 25.21 -13.06 -14.38
CA PHE A 570 23.91 -13.66 -14.09
C PHE A 570 23.97 -15.20 -14.08
N GLU A 571 24.90 -15.77 -14.84
CA GLU A 571 25.21 -17.20 -14.88
C GLU A 571 25.69 -17.74 -13.53
N ASN A 572 26.33 -16.90 -12.70
CA ASN A 572 26.77 -17.27 -11.35
C ASN A 572 25.64 -17.31 -10.30
N VAL A 573 24.49 -16.70 -10.57
CA VAL A 573 23.45 -16.47 -9.55
C VAL A 573 22.73 -17.76 -9.15
N ALA A 574 22.44 -18.66 -10.10
CA ALA A 574 21.80 -19.94 -9.79
C ALA A 574 22.77 -20.92 -9.08
N PRO A 575 24.05 -21.07 -9.49
CA PRO A 575 25.07 -21.76 -8.71
C PRO A 575 25.24 -21.20 -7.29
N ALA A 576 25.34 -19.87 -7.13
CA ALA A 576 25.48 -19.24 -5.82
C ALA A 576 24.27 -19.51 -4.91
N LEU A 577 23.04 -19.51 -5.45
CA LEU A 577 21.84 -19.91 -4.70
C LEU A 577 21.91 -21.37 -4.23
N VAL A 578 22.35 -22.29 -5.09
CA VAL A 578 22.50 -23.71 -4.73
C VAL A 578 23.60 -23.90 -3.69
N GLU A 579 24.74 -23.23 -3.85
CA GLU A 579 25.85 -23.27 -2.89
C GLU A 579 25.44 -22.78 -1.49
N ILE A 580 24.71 -21.65 -1.40
CA ILE A 580 24.16 -21.14 -0.14
C ILE A 580 23.22 -22.19 0.48
N CYS A 581 22.26 -22.71 -0.28
CA CYS A 581 21.32 -23.72 0.23
C CYS A 581 22.06 -24.99 0.73
N THR A 582 23.02 -25.51 -0.04
CA THR A 582 23.81 -26.70 0.34
C THR A 582 24.65 -26.44 1.59
N LYS A 583 25.32 -25.27 1.70
CA LYS A 583 26.12 -24.90 2.88
C LYS A 583 25.24 -24.77 4.14
N GLU A 584 24.09 -24.10 4.07
CA GLU A 584 23.21 -23.95 5.23
C GLU A 584 22.49 -25.24 5.63
N ILE A 585 22.11 -26.10 4.67
CA ILE A 585 21.59 -27.45 4.97
C ILE A 585 22.68 -28.32 5.63
N GLY A 586 23.92 -28.24 5.12
CA GLY A 586 25.07 -28.94 5.68
C GLY A 586 25.38 -28.57 7.13
N LYS A 587 25.24 -27.31 7.52
CA LYS A 587 25.39 -26.87 8.92
C LYS A 587 24.37 -27.53 9.85
N VAL A 588 23.10 -27.60 9.43
CA VAL A 588 22.03 -28.27 10.22
C VAL A 588 22.26 -29.78 10.30
N ALA A 589 22.87 -30.39 9.27
CA ALA A 589 23.25 -31.81 9.31
C ALA A 589 24.44 -32.09 10.26
N GLN A 590 25.35 -31.11 10.44
CA GLN A 590 26.47 -31.20 11.38
C GLN A 590 26.05 -30.88 12.83
N ASP A 591 25.11 -29.96 13.02
CA ASP A 591 24.58 -29.54 14.32
C ASP A 591 23.04 -29.63 14.34
N PRO A 592 22.48 -30.78 14.76
CA PRO A 592 21.03 -31.00 14.84
C PRO A 592 20.31 -30.12 15.87
N THR A 593 21.01 -29.30 16.66
CA THR A 593 20.37 -28.33 17.56
C THR A 593 19.88 -27.08 16.81
N GLN A 594 20.39 -26.84 15.60
CA GLN A 594 19.98 -25.73 14.75
C GLN A 594 18.59 -25.96 14.14
N PRO A 595 17.80 -24.89 13.91
CA PRO A 595 16.48 -25.01 13.30
C PRO A 595 16.59 -25.56 11.86
N PRO A 596 15.71 -26.48 11.43
CA PRO A 596 15.71 -27.02 10.08
C PRO A 596 15.72 -25.94 8.99
N PHE A 597 16.54 -26.13 7.95
CA PHE A 597 16.73 -25.14 6.90
C PHE A 597 15.42 -24.84 6.17
N LYS A 598 14.90 -23.62 6.33
CA LYS A 598 13.65 -23.16 5.72
C LYS A 598 13.82 -21.75 5.19
N ALA A 599 13.71 -21.60 3.87
CA ALA A 599 14.09 -20.40 3.14
C ALA A 599 12.97 -19.85 2.24
N ILE A 600 12.94 -18.53 2.07
CA ILE A 600 12.18 -17.86 1.01
C ILE A 600 13.17 -17.16 0.07
N VAL A 601 13.06 -17.44 -1.23
CA VAL A 601 13.93 -16.88 -2.29
C VAL A 601 13.14 -15.89 -3.11
N TYR A 602 13.41 -14.59 -2.96
CA TYR A 602 12.74 -13.52 -3.70
C TYR A 602 13.39 -13.25 -5.05
N LEU A 603 12.60 -13.20 -6.12
CA LEU A 603 13.04 -12.82 -7.46
C LEU A 603 12.21 -11.65 -8.03
N PRO A 604 12.76 -10.89 -9.02
CA PRO A 604 12.16 -9.62 -9.46
C PRO A 604 10.84 -9.76 -10.24
N SER A 605 10.62 -10.90 -10.89
CA SER A 605 9.44 -11.13 -11.74
C SER A 605 8.91 -12.55 -11.61
N THR A 606 7.66 -12.76 -12.06
CA THR A 606 7.08 -14.10 -12.15
C THR A 606 7.88 -15.03 -13.08
N ALA A 607 8.41 -14.53 -14.20
CA ALA A 607 9.18 -15.36 -15.12
C ALA A 607 10.51 -15.83 -14.51
N ASN A 608 11.18 -14.97 -13.72
CA ASN A 608 12.37 -15.37 -12.98
C ASN A 608 12.02 -16.41 -11.88
N VAL A 609 10.87 -16.27 -11.20
CA VAL A 609 10.39 -17.30 -10.25
C VAL A 609 10.18 -18.64 -10.94
N THR A 610 9.52 -18.68 -12.10
CA THR A 610 9.30 -19.91 -12.87
C THR A 610 10.63 -20.54 -13.30
N LEU A 611 11.57 -19.76 -13.87
CA LEU A 611 12.90 -20.23 -14.26
C LEU A 611 13.65 -20.84 -13.06
N TYR A 612 13.79 -20.11 -11.95
CA TYR A 612 14.59 -20.58 -10.82
C TYR A 612 13.93 -21.74 -10.08
N ALA A 613 12.60 -21.77 -9.97
CA ALA A 613 11.89 -22.93 -9.42
C ALA A 613 12.06 -24.17 -10.31
N GLY A 614 12.02 -24.02 -11.63
CA GLY A 614 12.28 -25.09 -12.60
C GLY A 614 13.72 -25.62 -12.55
N ILE A 615 14.71 -24.73 -12.39
CA ILE A 615 16.12 -25.13 -12.19
C ILE A 615 16.24 -25.96 -10.91
N LEU A 616 15.72 -25.46 -9.78
CA LEU A 616 15.81 -26.16 -8.50
C LEU A 616 15.13 -27.54 -8.53
N ASP A 617 13.91 -27.65 -9.07
CA ASP A 617 13.20 -28.94 -9.19
C ASP A 617 13.98 -29.94 -10.08
N SER A 618 14.60 -29.43 -11.15
CA SER A 618 15.39 -30.21 -12.11
C SER A 618 16.76 -30.69 -11.58
N LEU A 619 17.20 -30.24 -10.39
CA LEU A 619 18.39 -30.77 -9.71
C LEU A 619 18.23 -32.23 -9.29
N SER A 620 16.99 -32.68 -9.08
CA SER A 620 16.68 -34.07 -8.67
C SER A 620 16.93 -35.12 -9.74
N GLN A 621 17.06 -34.72 -11.02
CA GLN A 621 17.04 -35.63 -12.17
C GLN A 621 18.44 -35.82 -12.78
N SER A 622 19.48 -35.99 -11.95
CA SER A 622 20.81 -36.36 -12.44
C SER A 622 20.84 -37.83 -12.91
N ASP A 623 21.50 -38.07 -14.05
CA ASP A 623 21.41 -39.31 -14.81
C ASP A 623 22.07 -40.52 -14.12
N ASN A 624 21.32 -41.20 -13.24
CA ASN A 624 21.24 -42.67 -13.16
C ASN A 624 20.37 -43.21 -12.01
N SER A 625 19.77 -42.38 -11.15
CA SER A 625 18.94 -42.88 -10.05
C SER A 625 17.47 -42.46 -10.17
N LEU A 626 16.63 -43.40 -10.60
CA LEU A 626 15.17 -43.37 -10.46
C LEU A 626 14.69 -43.25 -8.99
N TYR A 627 15.63 -43.38 -8.05
CA TYR A 627 15.46 -43.32 -6.60
C TYR A 627 16.38 -42.25 -5.95
N GLY A 628 16.92 -41.32 -6.75
CA GLY A 628 17.89 -40.32 -6.30
C GLY A 628 17.28 -39.34 -5.29
N THR A 629 17.96 -39.12 -4.17
CA THR A 629 17.61 -38.07 -3.23
C THR A 629 17.95 -36.70 -3.82
N HIS A 630 17.00 -35.75 -3.79
CA HIS A 630 17.22 -34.38 -4.28
C HIS A 630 18.45 -33.75 -3.59
N PRO A 631 19.37 -33.05 -4.30
CA PRO A 631 20.61 -32.53 -3.69
C PRO A 631 20.40 -31.62 -2.48
N LEU A 632 19.32 -30.83 -2.48
CA LEU A 632 18.90 -29.98 -1.35
C LEU A 632 17.94 -30.68 -0.34
N HIS A 633 17.86 -32.01 -0.31
CA HIS A 633 17.07 -32.73 0.70
C HIS A 633 17.63 -32.44 2.12
N PRO A 634 16.78 -32.22 3.15
CA PRO A 634 15.33 -32.45 3.21
C PRO A 634 14.44 -31.27 2.78
N ALA A 635 14.98 -30.22 2.15
CA ALA A 635 14.19 -29.05 1.78
C ALA A 635 13.28 -29.32 0.56
N GLU A 636 11.96 -29.23 0.79
CA GLU A 636 10.97 -29.27 -0.29
C GLU A 636 10.96 -27.96 -1.11
N VAL A 637 11.07 -28.05 -2.44
CA VAL A 637 11.00 -26.88 -3.33
C VAL A 637 9.54 -26.54 -3.69
N SER A 638 9.21 -25.25 -3.72
CA SER A 638 7.90 -24.73 -4.13
C SER A 638 8.00 -23.33 -4.74
N ALA A 639 7.00 -22.93 -5.53
CA ALA A 639 6.94 -21.62 -6.19
C ALA A 639 5.66 -20.84 -5.83
N MET A 640 5.75 -19.53 -5.59
CA MET A 640 4.59 -18.65 -5.38
C MET A 640 4.73 -17.28 -6.06
N HIS A 641 3.89 -17.03 -7.05
CA HIS A 641 3.88 -15.80 -7.85
C HIS A 641 2.47 -15.37 -8.26
N GLY A 642 2.31 -14.13 -8.74
CA GLY A 642 1.01 -13.52 -9.06
C GLY A 642 0.17 -14.22 -10.15
N LYS A 643 0.80 -14.99 -11.06
CA LYS A 643 0.07 -15.77 -12.08
C LYS A 643 -0.61 -17.05 -11.55
N LEU A 644 -0.37 -17.47 -10.30
CA LEU A 644 -1.04 -18.65 -9.73
C LEU A 644 -2.51 -18.35 -9.40
N THR A 645 -3.39 -19.32 -9.60
CA THR A 645 -4.77 -19.22 -9.12
C THR A 645 -4.80 -19.14 -7.59
N GLN A 646 -5.86 -18.56 -7.00
CA GLN A 646 -5.96 -18.46 -5.54
C GLN A 646 -5.89 -19.83 -4.86
N GLN A 647 -6.50 -20.87 -5.45
CA GLN A 647 -6.43 -22.24 -4.90
C GLN A 647 -5.00 -22.80 -4.90
N GLN A 648 -4.22 -22.55 -5.97
CA GLN A 648 -2.80 -22.91 -6.03
C GLN A 648 -2.00 -22.14 -4.97
N ARG A 649 -2.23 -20.83 -4.82
CA ARG A 649 -1.58 -19.99 -3.78
C ARG A 649 -1.87 -20.51 -2.37
N THR A 650 -3.11 -20.83 -2.04
CA THR A 650 -3.49 -21.38 -0.72
C THR A 650 -2.82 -22.75 -0.51
N ARG A 651 -2.81 -23.64 -1.51
CA ARG A 651 -2.13 -24.95 -1.41
C ARG A 651 -0.63 -24.83 -1.15
N VAL A 652 0.07 -23.94 -1.87
CA VAL A 652 1.51 -23.69 -1.65
C VAL A 652 1.75 -23.05 -0.28
N SER A 653 0.91 -22.10 0.13
CA SER A 653 1.01 -21.44 1.45
C SER A 653 0.89 -22.43 2.60
N GLU A 654 -0.10 -23.33 2.54
CA GLU A 654 -0.30 -24.38 3.54
C GLU A 654 0.87 -25.38 3.57
N ARG A 655 1.35 -25.83 2.40
CA ARG A 655 2.50 -26.74 2.31
C ARG A 655 3.74 -26.11 2.94
N PHE A 656 4.07 -24.88 2.56
CA PHE A 656 5.24 -24.17 3.11
C PHE A 656 5.07 -23.84 4.60
N ARG A 657 3.86 -23.56 5.07
CA ARG A 657 3.59 -23.36 6.52
C ARG A 657 3.90 -24.62 7.33
N ARG A 658 3.48 -25.80 6.84
CA ARG A 658 3.64 -27.10 7.51
C ARG A 658 5.03 -27.71 7.39
N ALA A 659 5.74 -27.46 6.28
CA ALA A 659 7.07 -28.02 6.05
C ALA A 659 8.07 -27.58 7.12
N LYS A 660 8.87 -28.52 7.64
CA LYS A 660 9.98 -28.23 8.55
C LYS A 660 11.17 -27.65 7.80
N SER A 661 11.57 -28.29 6.70
CA SER A 661 12.59 -27.81 5.77
C SER A 661 11.99 -27.60 4.39
N ALA A 662 12.20 -26.43 3.79
CA ALA A 662 11.63 -26.06 2.50
C ALA A 662 12.29 -24.82 1.88
N ILE A 663 12.21 -24.71 0.56
CA ILE A 663 12.61 -23.52 -0.21
C ILE A 663 11.37 -23.05 -0.98
N MET A 664 10.90 -21.83 -0.69
CA MET A 664 9.84 -21.19 -1.48
C MET A 664 10.41 -20.09 -2.36
N VAL A 665 10.45 -20.34 -3.66
CA VAL A 665 10.81 -19.35 -4.69
C VAL A 665 9.60 -18.44 -4.92
N SER A 666 9.76 -17.13 -4.78
CA SER A 666 8.61 -16.21 -4.76
C SER A 666 8.86 -14.84 -5.36
N SER A 667 7.80 -14.21 -5.87
CA SER A 667 7.79 -12.78 -6.15
C SER A 667 7.33 -12.01 -4.90
N ASP A 668 7.16 -10.69 -4.99
CA ASP A 668 6.71 -9.87 -3.86
C ASP A 668 5.32 -10.19 -3.28
N VAL A 669 4.59 -11.15 -3.87
CA VAL A 669 3.29 -11.65 -3.39
C VAL A 669 3.35 -12.27 -1.98
N THR A 670 4.53 -12.69 -1.50
CA THR A 670 4.74 -13.19 -0.13
C THR A 670 5.46 -12.21 0.79
N ALA A 671 6.04 -11.13 0.25
CA ALA A 671 6.91 -10.21 1.01
C ALA A 671 6.16 -9.41 2.08
N ARG A 672 4.85 -9.23 1.89
CA ARG A 672 3.95 -8.52 2.81
C ARG A 672 2.78 -9.44 3.18
N GLY A 673 2.24 -9.24 4.37
CA GLY A 673 1.01 -9.87 4.85
C GLY A 673 0.94 -11.39 5.04
N MET A 674 1.88 -12.19 4.55
CA MET A 674 1.90 -13.64 4.77
C MET A 674 2.78 -14.01 5.96
N ASP A 675 2.23 -14.76 6.93
CA ASP A 675 3.02 -15.33 8.03
C ASP A 675 3.35 -16.82 7.79
N PHE A 676 4.64 -17.12 7.94
CA PHE A 676 5.22 -18.44 7.74
C PHE A 676 6.14 -18.73 8.94
N PRO A 677 5.75 -19.64 9.84
CA PRO A 677 6.52 -19.93 11.04
C PRO A 677 7.80 -20.71 10.69
N GLY A 678 8.88 -20.38 11.42
CA GLY A 678 10.16 -21.09 11.32
C GLY A 678 10.96 -20.81 10.06
N VAL A 679 10.69 -19.73 9.32
CA VAL A 679 11.58 -19.30 8.23
C VAL A 679 12.91 -18.86 8.84
N THR A 680 13.96 -19.62 8.54
CA THR A 680 15.35 -19.38 8.97
C THR A 680 16.09 -18.42 8.05
N HIS A 681 15.80 -18.45 6.75
CA HIS A 681 16.58 -17.76 5.73
C HIS A 681 15.67 -16.94 4.80
N VAL A 682 16.12 -15.74 4.44
CA VAL A 682 15.55 -14.96 3.32
C VAL A 682 16.66 -14.66 2.34
N ILE A 683 16.53 -15.17 1.11
CA ILE A 683 17.47 -14.94 0.02
C ILE A 683 16.79 -13.99 -0.97
N GLN A 684 17.46 -12.93 -1.41
CA GLN A 684 16.92 -11.96 -2.36
C GLN A 684 17.84 -11.89 -3.58
N ILE A 685 17.28 -12.16 -4.76
CA ILE A 685 18.01 -12.15 -6.03
C ILE A 685 17.58 -10.93 -6.84
N GLY A 686 18.56 -10.12 -7.23
CA GLY A 686 18.36 -8.91 -8.02
C GLY A 686 17.80 -7.73 -7.24
N VAL A 687 17.93 -6.54 -7.81
CA VAL A 687 17.68 -5.28 -7.08
C VAL A 687 16.19 -5.11 -6.67
N PRO A 688 15.87 -4.86 -5.39
CA PRO A 688 14.50 -4.57 -4.95
C PRO A 688 14.02 -3.20 -5.47
N PRO A 689 12.70 -3.01 -5.69
CA PRO A 689 12.18 -1.78 -6.28
C PRO A 689 12.41 -0.54 -5.40
N ASN A 690 12.46 -0.70 -4.08
CA ASN A 690 12.78 0.34 -3.10
C ASN A 690 13.35 -0.29 -1.81
N ARG A 691 13.78 0.56 -0.87
CA ARG A 691 14.36 0.13 0.42
C ARG A 691 13.35 -0.62 1.29
N ASP A 692 12.11 -0.16 1.33
CA ASP A 692 11.08 -0.72 2.21
C ASP A 692 10.74 -2.15 1.79
N GLN A 693 10.68 -2.43 0.48
CA GLN A 693 10.46 -3.78 -0.04
C GLN A 693 11.54 -4.76 0.40
N TYR A 694 12.81 -4.34 0.42
CA TYR A 694 13.90 -5.14 0.97
C TYR A 694 13.69 -5.46 2.46
N ILE A 695 13.27 -4.46 3.24
CA ILE A 695 12.97 -4.59 4.68
C ILE A 695 11.80 -5.57 4.92
N HIS A 696 10.73 -5.49 4.11
CA HIS A 696 9.57 -6.39 4.24
C HIS A 696 9.91 -7.85 3.90
N ARG A 697 10.74 -8.06 2.86
CA ARG A 697 11.28 -9.36 2.46
C ARG A 697 12.12 -9.97 3.57
N VAL A 698 13.17 -9.28 4.05
CA VAL A 698 14.04 -9.81 5.12
C VAL A 698 13.26 -10.04 6.43
N GLY A 699 12.26 -9.19 6.72
CA GLY A 699 11.30 -9.38 7.81
C GLY A 699 10.32 -10.57 7.66
N ARG A 700 10.56 -11.51 6.73
CA ARG A 700 9.96 -12.86 6.76
C ARG A 700 10.69 -13.81 7.72
N THR A 701 11.99 -13.61 7.95
CA THR A 701 12.74 -14.31 9.02
C THR A 701 12.86 -13.44 10.27
N GLY A 702 13.51 -13.94 11.33
CA GLY A 702 13.72 -13.20 12.58
C GLY A 702 12.44 -12.88 13.38
N ARG A 703 11.38 -13.69 13.21
CA ARG A 703 10.05 -13.43 13.78
C ARG A 703 9.84 -14.08 15.15
N GLY A 704 9.24 -13.35 16.08
CA GLY A 704 8.88 -13.87 17.41
C GLY A 704 10.11 -14.33 18.19
N ASP A 705 11.12 -13.44 18.29
CA ASP A 705 12.40 -13.62 18.97
C ASP A 705 13.27 -14.79 18.48
N LYS A 706 12.90 -15.42 17.36
CA LYS A 706 13.72 -16.42 16.66
C LYS A 706 14.85 -15.76 15.89
N SER A 707 15.97 -16.46 15.76
CA SER A 707 17.07 -16.08 14.86
C SER A 707 16.66 -16.22 13.39
N GLY A 708 17.47 -15.62 12.51
CA GLY A 708 17.26 -15.66 11.07
C GLY A 708 18.41 -14.98 10.32
N VAL A 709 18.62 -15.32 9.05
CA VAL A 709 19.70 -14.77 8.21
C VAL A 709 19.15 -14.26 6.88
N GLY A 710 19.64 -13.11 6.42
CA GLY A 710 19.33 -12.53 5.12
C GLY A 710 20.50 -12.62 4.15
N TYR A 711 20.26 -13.10 2.92
CA TYR A 711 21.20 -13.04 1.80
C TYR A 711 20.66 -12.14 0.69
N ALA A 712 21.54 -11.39 0.05
CA ALA A 712 21.22 -10.53 -1.09
C ALA A 712 22.25 -10.76 -2.22
N LEU A 713 21.79 -11.36 -3.32
CA LEU A 713 22.60 -11.68 -4.49
C LEU A 713 22.36 -10.61 -5.56
N PHE A 714 23.43 -9.93 -5.96
CA PHE A 714 23.41 -8.93 -7.04
C PHE A 714 24.55 -9.21 -8.00
N THR A 715 24.29 -9.03 -9.30
CA THR A 715 25.35 -9.04 -10.31
C THR A 715 26.20 -7.76 -10.27
N GLU A 716 27.43 -7.79 -10.81
CA GLU A 716 28.30 -6.61 -10.88
C GLU A 716 27.61 -5.37 -11.47
N ILE A 717 26.79 -5.55 -12.53
CA ILE A 717 26.05 -4.47 -13.20
C ILE A 717 24.94 -3.87 -12.31
N GLU A 718 24.39 -4.65 -11.38
CA GLU A 718 23.36 -4.24 -10.41
C GLU A 718 23.93 -3.56 -9.15
N MET A 719 25.19 -3.86 -8.77
CA MET A 719 25.78 -3.45 -7.49
C MET A 719 25.69 -1.94 -7.21
N ASN A 720 25.86 -1.10 -8.23
CA ASN A 720 25.77 0.36 -8.06
C ASN A 720 24.34 0.84 -7.78
N GLN A 721 23.32 0.18 -8.35
CA GLN A 721 21.92 0.47 -8.05
C GLN A 721 21.55 -0.07 -6.66
N ALA A 722 22.00 -1.28 -6.31
CA ALA A 722 21.80 -1.89 -5.00
C ALA A 722 22.38 -1.04 -3.86
N ARG A 723 23.65 -0.62 -3.97
CA ARG A 723 24.31 0.28 -2.98
C ARG A 723 23.55 1.59 -2.76
N ARG A 724 22.92 2.13 -3.81
CA ARG A 724 22.13 3.37 -3.72
C ARG A 724 20.80 3.17 -2.99
N ILE A 725 20.11 2.05 -3.23
CA ILE A 725 18.80 1.75 -2.62
C ILE A 725 18.94 1.26 -1.18
N LEU A 726 19.96 0.44 -0.90
CA LEU A 726 20.17 -0.23 0.39
C LEU A 726 21.08 0.56 1.34
N LYS A 727 21.34 1.84 1.05
CA LYS A 727 22.22 2.71 1.84
C LYS A 727 21.72 2.82 3.29
N GLY A 728 22.60 2.48 4.23
CA GLY A 728 22.34 2.57 5.67
C GLY A 728 21.61 1.37 6.27
N LEU A 729 21.57 0.23 5.56
CA LEU A 729 21.19 -1.07 6.13
C LEU A 729 22.44 -1.85 6.58
N PRO A 730 22.35 -2.71 7.63
CA PRO A 730 23.51 -3.40 8.21
C PRO A 730 23.92 -4.66 7.41
N ILE A 731 24.09 -4.51 6.09
CA ILE A 731 24.43 -5.59 5.17
C ILE A 731 25.96 -5.68 5.03
N LYS A 732 26.53 -6.86 5.32
CA LYS A 732 27.97 -7.15 5.24
C LYS A 732 28.29 -7.91 3.95
N PRO A 733 29.46 -7.70 3.31
CA PRO A 733 29.86 -8.54 2.18
C PRO A 733 30.13 -9.98 2.64
N ASP A 734 29.75 -10.94 1.80
CA ASP A 734 30.10 -12.35 1.95
C ASP A 734 30.82 -12.82 0.69
N THR A 735 32.09 -13.18 0.85
CA THR A 735 32.99 -13.67 -0.19
C THR A 735 33.28 -15.17 -0.05
N THR A 736 32.55 -15.87 0.82
CA THR A 736 32.72 -17.33 1.04
C THR A 736 31.94 -18.19 0.07
N ILE A 737 31.16 -17.58 -0.82
CA ILE A 737 30.41 -18.23 -1.90
C ILE A 737 31.27 -18.24 -3.15
N GLU A 738 31.90 -19.37 -3.44
CA GLU A 738 32.91 -19.50 -4.49
C GLU A 738 32.30 -19.39 -5.89
N THR A 739 31.16 -20.07 -6.11
CA THR A 739 30.48 -20.08 -7.41
C THR A 739 29.99 -18.71 -7.86
N ALA A 740 29.84 -17.75 -6.93
CA ALA A 740 29.53 -16.36 -7.23
C ALA A 740 30.67 -15.62 -7.96
N GLN A 741 31.93 -16.02 -7.77
CA GLN A 741 33.12 -15.34 -8.30
C GLN A 741 33.69 -15.97 -9.58
N ILE A 742 33.29 -17.20 -9.92
CA ILE A 742 33.90 -17.98 -11.02
C ILE A 742 33.70 -17.30 -12.38
N ASP A 743 34.79 -17.15 -13.13
CA ASP A 743 34.78 -16.63 -14.49
C ASP A 743 34.47 -17.75 -15.51
N MET A 744 33.19 -18.01 -15.77
CA MET A 744 32.74 -19.07 -16.70
C MET A 744 33.16 -18.86 -18.17
N THR A 745 33.83 -17.75 -18.47
CA THR A 745 34.39 -17.47 -19.81
C THR A 745 35.78 -18.06 -20.02
N LYS A 746 36.38 -18.69 -19.00
CA LYS A 746 37.75 -19.20 -19.01
C LYS A 746 37.82 -20.60 -18.41
N ASP A 747 38.68 -21.43 -18.97
CA ASP A 747 39.07 -22.69 -18.34
C ASP A 747 39.91 -22.40 -17.08
N ALA A 748 39.43 -22.89 -15.94
CA ALA A 748 40.09 -22.71 -14.64
C ALA A 748 40.01 -24.01 -13.83
N GLN A 749 41.03 -24.27 -13.02
CA GLN A 749 40.94 -25.29 -11.99
C GLN A 749 40.06 -24.78 -10.85
N LEU A 750 38.98 -25.51 -10.57
CA LEU A 750 37.98 -25.15 -9.57
C LEU A 750 38.03 -26.14 -8.40
N ALA A 751 37.58 -25.71 -7.22
CA ALA A 751 37.31 -26.62 -6.12
C ALA A 751 36.27 -27.67 -6.53
N ALA A 752 36.41 -28.91 -6.04
CA ALA A 752 35.56 -30.03 -6.45
C ALA A 752 34.07 -29.76 -6.22
N ASP A 753 33.71 -29.21 -5.06
CA ASP A 753 32.34 -28.87 -4.69
C ASP A 753 31.74 -27.79 -5.62
N ALA A 754 32.51 -26.73 -5.91
CA ALA A 754 32.09 -25.67 -6.82
C ALA A 754 31.90 -26.18 -8.25
N ALA A 755 32.81 -27.04 -8.73
CA ALA A 755 32.68 -27.70 -10.03
C ALA A 755 31.43 -28.61 -10.09
N GLN A 756 31.17 -29.38 -9.03
CA GLN A 756 29.98 -30.24 -8.94
C GLN A 756 28.69 -29.44 -8.99
N ILE A 757 28.60 -28.32 -8.26
CA ILE A 757 27.43 -27.42 -8.27
C ILE A 757 27.22 -26.83 -9.66
N LEU A 758 28.28 -26.38 -10.34
CA LEU A 758 28.18 -25.85 -11.70
C LEU A 758 27.65 -26.89 -12.70
N VAL A 759 28.15 -28.13 -12.64
CA VAL A 759 27.66 -29.23 -13.50
C VAL A 759 26.20 -29.55 -13.19
N GLN A 760 25.82 -29.69 -11.91
CA GLN A 760 24.44 -29.95 -11.51
C GLN A 760 23.47 -28.86 -11.97
N VAL A 761 23.83 -27.59 -11.77
CA VAL A 761 23.00 -26.45 -12.20
C VAL A 761 22.96 -26.34 -13.72
N GLY A 762 24.05 -26.61 -14.43
CA GLY A 762 24.09 -26.65 -15.89
C GLY A 762 23.12 -27.69 -16.46
N GLU A 763 23.19 -28.94 -16.00
CA GLU A 763 22.28 -30.01 -16.45
C GLU A 763 20.82 -29.75 -16.05
N ALA A 764 20.56 -29.29 -14.82
CA ALA A 764 19.23 -28.89 -14.39
C ALA A 764 18.67 -27.74 -15.25
N THR A 765 19.51 -26.77 -15.60
CA THR A 765 19.12 -25.64 -16.44
C THR A 765 18.83 -26.07 -17.87
N LYS A 766 19.54 -27.05 -18.45
CA LYS A 766 19.20 -27.62 -19.78
C LYS A 766 17.76 -28.15 -19.81
N ARG A 767 17.31 -28.82 -18.74
CA ARG A 767 15.95 -29.40 -18.62
C ARG A 767 14.82 -28.37 -18.55
N VAL A 768 15.09 -27.12 -18.16
CA VAL A 768 14.07 -26.05 -18.13
C VAL A 768 13.71 -25.58 -19.54
N SER A 769 12.41 -25.31 -19.77
CA SER A 769 11.89 -24.94 -21.08
C SER A 769 12.58 -23.70 -21.67
N ARG A 770 12.69 -23.67 -23.01
CA ARG A 770 13.25 -22.52 -23.74
C ARG A 770 12.36 -21.28 -23.60
N TYR A 771 11.04 -21.46 -23.59
CA TYR A 771 10.06 -20.42 -23.28
C TYR A 771 10.34 -19.73 -21.94
N ASP A 772 10.49 -20.48 -20.83
CA ASP A 772 10.68 -19.90 -19.49
C ASP A 772 12.02 -19.14 -19.37
N LYS A 773 13.07 -19.65 -20.02
CA LYS A 773 14.37 -18.97 -20.15
C LYS A 773 14.20 -17.63 -20.86
N ILE A 774 13.62 -17.61 -22.06
CA ILE A 774 13.43 -16.37 -22.83
C ILE A 774 12.48 -15.40 -22.09
N ALA A 775 11.45 -15.91 -21.41
CA ALA A 775 10.55 -15.09 -20.60
C ALA A 775 11.28 -14.40 -19.44
N ALA A 776 12.19 -15.12 -18.77
CA ALA A 776 13.04 -14.55 -17.71
C ALA A 776 14.05 -13.54 -18.26
N PHE A 777 14.64 -13.78 -19.44
CA PHE A 777 15.53 -12.83 -20.14
C PHE A 777 14.80 -11.51 -20.43
N GLN A 778 13.59 -11.57 -21.00
CA GLN A 778 12.79 -10.37 -21.30
C GLN A 778 12.33 -9.63 -20.04
N ALA A 779 11.97 -10.37 -18.99
CA ALA A 779 11.63 -9.75 -17.71
C ALA A 779 12.83 -9.01 -17.08
N SER A 780 14.04 -9.59 -17.14
CA SER A 780 15.28 -8.96 -16.69
C SER A 780 15.62 -7.69 -17.50
N LEU A 781 15.42 -7.68 -18.83
CA LEU A 781 15.57 -6.46 -19.63
C LEU A 781 14.64 -5.32 -19.17
N GLY A 782 13.40 -5.66 -18.78
CA GLY A 782 12.42 -4.70 -18.28
C GLY A 782 12.74 -4.15 -16.89
N SER A 783 13.15 -5.02 -15.94
CA SER A 783 13.50 -4.60 -14.58
C SER A 783 14.79 -3.78 -14.52
N LEU A 784 15.76 -4.10 -15.38
CA LEU A 784 17.08 -3.47 -15.42
C LEU A 784 17.15 -2.21 -16.31
N GLN A 785 16.00 -1.71 -16.79
CA GLN A 785 15.92 -0.52 -17.64
C GLN A 785 16.53 0.76 -17.02
N SER A 786 16.67 0.83 -15.69
CA SER A 786 17.30 1.97 -14.99
C SER A 786 18.84 1.97 -15.03
N ILE A 787 19.47 0.86 -15.41
CA ILE A 787 20.93 0.78 -15.55
C ILE A 787 21.38 1.67 -16.73
N THR A 788 22.37 2.52 -16.48
CA THR A 788 22.90 3.49 -17.44
C THR A 788 23.84 2.88 -18.47
N ASN A 789 24.67 1.91 -18.06
CA ASN A 789 25.56 1.17 -18.96
C ASN A 789 24.76 0.13 -19.78
N LYS A 790 24.15 0.58 -20.89
CA LYS A 790 23.35 -0.28 -21.78
C LYS A 790 24.16 -1.34 -22.51
N GLN A 791 25.42 -1.07 -22.84
CA GLN A 791 26.30 -2.04 -23.49
C GLN A 791 26.61 -3.18 -22.50
N GLY A 792 27.15 -2.86 -21.32
CA GLY A 792 27.46 -3.87 -20.31
C GLY A 792 26.24 -4.68 -19.84
N LEU A 793 25.05 -4.07 -19.78
CA LEU A 793 23.81 -4.81 -19.50
C LEU A 793 23.51 -5.90 -20.55
N ILE A 794 23.65 -5.58 -21.84
CA ILE A 794 23.40 -6.55 -22.92
C ILE A 794 24.52 -7.59 -22.97
N ASP A 795 25.77 -7.18 -22.81
CA ASP A 795 26.91 -8.09 -22.76
C ASP A 795 26.74 -9.12 -21.63
N SER A 796 26.38 -8.67 -20.40
CA SER A 796 26.11 -9.55 -19.26
C SER A 796 24.90 -10.48 -19.48
N LEU A 797 23.85 -10.02 -20.15
CA LEU A 797 22.66 -10.85 -20.43
C LEU A 797 22.92 -11.87 -21.56
N TYR A 798 23.79 -11.58 -22.52
CA TYR A 798 24.23 -12.55 -23.52
C TYR A 798 25.23 -13.56 -22.96
N GLN A 799 26.10 -13.11 -22.04
CA GLN A 799 26.96 -14.00 -21.25
C GLN A 799 26.10 -14.99 -20.46
N TRP A 800 25.00 -14.53 -19.85
CA TRP A 800 24.03 -15.40 -19.17
C TRP A 800 23.46 -16.48 -20.07
N THR A 801 22.97 -16.12 -21.26
CA THR A 801 22.35 -17.11 -22.17
C THR A 801 23.36 -18.09 -22.75
N ARG A 802 24.60 -17.63 -22.99
CA ARG A 802 25.67 -18.48 -23.53
C ARG A 802 26.22 -19.45 -22.48
N TYR A 803 26.72 -18.95 -21.36
CA TYR A 803 27.43 -19.77 -20.36
C TYR A 803 26.49 -20.35 -19.29
N GLY A 804 25.42 -19.64 -18.94
CA GLY A 804 24.43 -20.13 -17.98
C GLY A 804 23.41 -21.11 -18.59
N TRP A 805 23.02 -20.94 -19.86
CA TRP A 805 21.98 -21.77 -20.51
C TRP A 805 22.48 -22.64 -21.67
N GLY A 806 23.71 -22.44 -22.14
CA GLY A 806 24.27 -23.20 -23.27
C GLY A 806 23.65 -22.84 -24.62
N PHE A 807 23.15 -21.61 -24.81
CA PHE A 807 22.61 -21.19 -26.11
C PHE A 807 23.74 -20.77 -27.07
N ASP A 808 23.73 -21.32 -28.29
CA ASP A 808 24.68 -20.96 -29.36
C ASP A 808 24.57 -19.48 -29.74
N SER A 809 23.33 -18.97 -29.80
CA SER A 809 22.99 -17.57 -30.07
C SER A 809 22.02 -17.03 -29.02
N PRO A 810 22.18 -15.77 -28.58
CA PRO A 810 21.28 -15.19 -27.58
C PRO A 810 19.90 -14.87 -28.18
N PRO A 811 18.84 -14.78 -27.35
CA PRO A 811 17.50 -14.43 -27.80
C PRO A 811 17.45 -13.05 -28.49
N SER A 812 16.67 -12.96 -29.58
CA SER A 812 16.45 -11.73 -30.31
C SER A 812 15.49 -10.79 -29.58
N ILE A 813 15.84 -9.50 -29.56
CA ILE A 813 15.04 -8.46 -28.92
C ILE A 813 14.22 -7.74 -30.00
N GLY A 814 12.89 -7.78 -29.86
CA GLY A 814 11.97 -7.12 -30.79
C GLY A 814 12.26 -5.61 -30.92
N HIS A 815 12.28 -5.09 -32.15
CA HIS A 815 12.65 -3.68 -32.42
C HIS A 815 11.86 -2.65 -31.59
N GLY A 816 10.56 -2.89 -31.37
CA GLY A 816 9.73 -2.03 -30.52
C GLY A 816 10.14 -2.01 -29.04
N LEU A 817 10.58 -3.16 -28.51
CA LEU A 817 11.10 -3.26 -27.14
C LEU A 817 12.51 -2.65 -27.03
N ALA A 818 13.39 -2.94 -27.98
CA ALA A 818 14.73 -2.34 -28.06
C ALA A 818 14.66 -0.81 -28.10
N SER A 819 13.74 -0.24 -28.89
CA SER A 819 13.50 1.20 -28.96
C SER A 819 13.00 1.78 -27.62
N LYS A 820 11.98 1.17 -27.02
CA LYS A 820 11.44 1.59 -25.70
C LYS A 820 12.48 1.57 -24.58
N LEU A 821 13.39 0.59 -24.59
CA LEU A 821 14.45 0.44 -23.57
C LEU A 821 15.73 1.24 -23.87
N GLY A 822 15.78 1.96 -25.01
CA GLY A 822 16.94 2.74 -25.43
C GLY A 822 18.13 1.88 -25.89
N LEU A 823 17.87 0.64 -26.31
CA LEU A 823 18.89 -0.36 -26.69
C LEU A 823 19.28 -0.29 -28.17
N SER A 824 18.52 0.39 -29.04
CA SER A 824 18.71 0.40 -30.51
C SER A 824 20.07 0.89 -31.02
N ARG A 825 20.96 1.39 -30.16
CA ARG A 825 22.33 1.82 -30.48
C ARG A 825 23.43 0.96 -29.84
N VAL A 826 23.05 -0.11 -29.14
CA VAL A 826 23.99 -1.06 -28.50
C VAL A 826 24.65 -1.91 -29.60
N ARG A 827 25.98 -2.07 -29.54
CA ARG A 827 26.72 -2.88 -30.51
C ARG A 827 26.52 -4.36 -30.22
N GLY A 828 26.40 -5.16 -31.27
CA GLY A 828 26.16 -6.61 -31.16
C GLY A 828 24.73 -7.00 -30.76
N LEU A 829 23.79 -6.04 -30.66
CA LEU A 829 22.40 -6.33 -30.31
C LEU A 829 21.73 -7.22 -31.39
N VAL A 830 21.43 -8.46 -31.03
CA VAL A 830 20.58 -9.35 -31.83
C VAL A 830 19.15 -8.81 -31.79
N SER A 831 18.75 -8.14 -32.87
CA SER A 831 17.43 -7.55 -33.04
C SER A 831 16.70 -8.18 -34.23
N GLY A 832 15.39 -8.33 -34.11
CA GLY A 832 14.57 -9.02 -35.12
C GLY A 832 13.14 -9.25 -34.61
N HIS A 833 12.57 -10.40 -34.94
CA HIS A 833 11.32 -10.86 -34.32
C HIS A 833 11.54 -11.14 -32.82
N ASN A 834 10.47 -11.15 -32.03
CA ASN A 834 10.55 -11.35 -30.59
C ASN A 834 10.57 -12.85 -30.29
N SER A 835 11.67 -13.41 -29.77
CA SER A 835 11.81 -14.89 -29.66
C SER A 835 10.78 -15.60 -28.77
N LEU A 836 10.00 -14.87 -27.95
CA LEU A 836 8.86 -15.45 -27.22
C LEU A 836 7.65 -15.72 -28.11
N ASP A 837 7.51 -15.00 -29.22
CA ASP A 837 6.38 -15.12 -30.13
C ASP A 837 6.51 -16.39 -31.00
N ASP A 838 7.74 -16.92 -31.12
CA ASP A 838 8.11 -18.11 -31.88
C ASP A 838 8.09 -19.41 -31.03
N GLU A 839 7.88 -19.30 -29.71
CA GLU A 839 7.95 -20.42 -28.75
C GLU A 839 6.59 -20.63 -28.07
N GLU A 840 6.02 -21.84 -28.17
CA GLU A 840 4.76 -22.14 -27.47
C GLU A 840 4.98 -22.17 -25.94
N PRO A 841 4.09 -21.55 -25.13
CA PRO A 841 4.13 -21.68 -23.68
C PRO A 841 3.92 -23.15 -23.26
N PRO A 842 4.60 -23.63 -22.21
CA PRO A 842 4.41 -24.99 -21.70
C PRO A 842 2.94 -25.29 -21.40
N ARG A 843 2.47 -26.48 -21.76
CA ARG A 843 1.09 -26.93 -21.49
C ARG A 843 0.86 -27.18 -20.00
N ASP A 844 0.53 -26.10 -19.30
CA ASP A 844 0.00 -25.99 -17.93
C ASP A 844 0.57 -27.02 -16.92
N MET A 845 1.89 -27.06 -16.79
CA MET A 845 2.57 -27.76 -15.69
C MET A 845 2.39 -26.94 -14.40
N SER A 846 1.20 -27.03 -13.81
CA SER A 846 0.98 -26.57 -12.44
C SER A 846 2.01 -27.24 -11.52
N PHE A 847 2.67 -26.46 -10.67
CA PHE A 847 3.79 -26.89 -9.82
C PHE A 847 3.31 -27.88 -8.72
N ALA A 848 3.06 -29.11 -9.13
CA ALA A 848 2.49 -30.19 -8.34
C ALA A 848 3.62 -31.17 -7.95
N GLY A 849 4.33 -30.83 -6.87
CA GLY A 849 5.46 -31.65 -6.42
C GLY A 849 5.05 -33.08 -6.05
N SER A 850 5.95 -34.00 -6.38
CA SER A 850 6.13 -35.35 -5.81
C SER A 850 4.93 -36.31 -5.76
N ARG A 851 5.08 -37.39 -6.54
CA ARG A 851 4.29 -38.63 -6.59
C ARG A 851 3.54 -38.99 -5.29
N SER A 852 2.22 -39.15 -5.38
CA SER A 852 1.41 -39.92 -4.42
C SER A 852 0.14 -40.45 -5.09
N GLY A 853 -0.12 -41.76 -4.93
CA GLY A 853 -1.38 -42.50 -5.11
C GLY A 853 -2.37 -42.02 -6.18
N GLY A 854 -2.47 -42.75 -7.29
CA GLY A 854 -3.43 -42.44 -8.35
C GLY A 854 -4.89 -42.76 -8.00
N PHE A 855 -5.81 -41.97 -8.57
CA PHE A 855 -7.21 -42.37 -8.78
C PHE A 855 -7.69 -41.86 -10.14
N SER A 856 -8.01 -42.79 -11.04
CA SER A 856 -8.58 -42.48 -12.35
C SER A 856 -10.03 -42.01 -12.22
N ARG A 857 -10.36 -40.83 -12.76
CA ARG A 857 -11.72 -40.51 -13.22
C ARG A 857 -11.66 -39.77 -14.54
N GLY A 858 -12.20 -40.41 -15.58
CA GLY A 858 -12.38 -39.79 -16.89
C GLY A 858 -13.57 -38.81 -16.89
N GLY A 859 -13.54 -37.89 -17.85
CA GLY A 859 -14.59 -36.90 -18.07
C GLY A 859 -14.25 -36.05 -19.29
N GLY A 860 -14.72 -36.45 -20.47
CA GLY A 860 -14.45 -35.73 -21.72
C GLY A 860 -15.24 -34.42 -21.81
N GLY A 861 -14.59 -33.36 -22.26
CA GLY A 861 -15.22 -32.07 -22.57
C GLY A 861 -14.52 -31.42 -23.76
N ARG A 862 -15.21 -31.29 -24.89
CA ARG A 862 -14.67 -30.69 -26.12
C ARG A 862 -14.54 -29.18 -25.97
N SER A 863 -13.35 -28.62 -26.18
CA SER A 863 -13.14 -27.18 -26.40
C SER A 863 -13.11 -26.88 -27.90
N GLY A 864 -14.02 -26.00 -28.35
CA GLY A 864 -14.02 -25.51 -29.73
C GLY A 864 -12.94 -24.46 -29.93
N GLY A 865 -12.06 -24.66 -30.91
CA GLY A 865 -11.03 -23.69 -31.29
C GLY A 865 -11.57 -22.67 -32.30
N PHE A 866 -11.30 -21.38 -32.05
CA PHE A 866 -11.45 -20.32 -33.05
C PHE A 866 -10.08 -19.92 -33.59
N GLY A 867 -9.68 -20.51 -34.72
CA GLY A 867 -8.53 -20.07 -35.50
C GLY A 867 -8.97 -19.11 -36.61
N GLY A 868 -8.54 -17.86 -36.56
CA GLY A 868 -8.72 -16.92 -37.67
C GLY A 868 -7.68 -17.19 -38.76
N ARG A 869 -8.12 -17.31 -40.03
CA ARG A 869 -7.22 -17.31 -41.20
C ARG A 869 -7.64 -16.23 -42.20
N SER A 870 -6.63 -15.62 -42.80
CA SER A 870 -6.74 -14.55 -43.79
C SER A 870 -7.08 -15.06 -45.20
N GLY A 871 -7.81 -14.23 -45.94
CA GLY A 871 -8.09 -14.34 -47.37
C GLY A 871 -9.34 -13.51 -47.67
N GLY A 872 -9.42 -12.64 -48.68
CA GLY A 872 -8.59 -12.53 -49.87
C GLY A 872 -9.43 -12.92 -51.10
N PHE A 873 -9.49 -12.02 -52.09
CA PHE A 873 -10.25 -12.10 -53.34
C PHE A 873 -11.76 -11.79 -53.30
N GLY A 874 -12.15 -10.82 -54.14
CA GLY A 874 -13.53 -10.46 -54.41
C GLY A 874 -14.12 -11.13 -55.66
N GLY A 875 -15.25 -10.59 -56.10
CA GLY A 875 -15.79 -10.79 -57.45
C GLY A 875 -17.17 -11.43 -57.50
N ARG A 876 -18.13 -10.69 -58.07
CA ARG A 876 -19.53 -11.07 -58.40
C ARG A 876 -20.41 -11.40 -57.18
N GLY A 877 -21.68 -11.03 -57.10
CA GLY A 877 -22.59 -10.43 -58.09
C GLY A 877 -23.79 -11.35 -58.34
N GLY A 878 -25.01 -10.82 -58.25
CA GLY A 878 -26.23 -11.56 -58.59
C GLY A 878 -27.27 -11.69 -57.47
N ASP A 879 -28.30 -10.86 -57.61
CA ASP A 879 -29.72 -11.20 -57.46
C ASP A 879 -30.43 -11.41 -56.10
N ARG A 880 -31.66 -10.86 -56.11
CA ARG A 880 -32.70 -10.92 -55.09
C ARG A 880 -33.80 -11.88 -55.50
N GLY A 881 -34.38 -12.58 -54.53
CA GLY A 881 -35.67 -13.27 -54.66
C GLY A 881 -35.74 -14.46 -53.69
N GLY A 882 -36.85 -14.73 -52.99
CA GLY A 882 -38.07 -13.95 -52.86
C GLY A 882 -39.17 -14.78 -52.17
N ARG A 883 -40.19 -14.09 -51.62
CA ARG A 883 -41.55 -14.59 -51.35
C ARG A 883 -41.78 -15.87 -50.48
N SER A 884 -42.52 -15.61 -49.38
CA SER A 884 -43.92 -16.08 -49.19
C SER A 884 -44.22 -17.25 -48.24
N GLY A 885 -45.19 -16.99 -47.35
CA GLY A 885 -46.11 -18.00 -46.78
C GLY A 885 -45.64 -18.66 -45.47
N GLY A 886 -46.32 -18.57 -44.33
CA GLY A 886 -47.49 -17.78 -43.94
C GLY A 886 -48.59 -18.62 -43.26
N ARG A 887 -49.27 -18.03 -42.26
CA ARG A 887 -50.55 -18.48 -41.66
C ARG A 887 -50.48 -19.80 -40.85
N ASP A 888 -51.31 -20.05 -39.83
CA ASP A 888 -52.32 -19.23 -39.11
C ASP A 888 -52.74 -19.93 -37.79
N PHE A 889 -53.48 -19.21 -36.93
CA PHE A 889 -54.43 -19.65 -35.86
C PHE A 889 -54.07 -20.82 -34.89
N GLY A 890 -54.42 -20.78 -33.60
CA GLY A 890 -55.06 -19.74 -32.78
C GLY A 890 -55.80 -20.30 -31.56
N GLY A 891 -55.75 -19.58 -30.42
CA GLY A 891 -56.67 -19.76 -29.26
C GLY A 891 -56.54 -21.06 -28.42
N ARG A 892 -57.19 -21.19 -27.25
CA ARG A 892 -57.75 -20.19 -26.31
C ARG A 892 -58.10 -20.89 -24.96
N ASP A 893 -57.97 -20.15 -23.84
CA ASP A 893 -58.66 -20.28 -22.53
C ASP A 893 -58.58 -21.55 -21.63
N GLY A 894 -58.49 -21.27 -20.31
CA GLY A 894 -59.06 -22.06 -19.20
C GLY A 894 -58.17 -23.15 -18.56
N GLY A 895 -58.12 -23.34 -17.23
CA GLY A 895 -58.65 -22.56 -16.11
C GLY A 895 -58.96 -23.39 -14.85
N ARG A 896 -58.33 -23.04 -13.70
CA ARG A 896 -58.68 -23.41 -12.29
C ARG A 896 -58.70 -24.91 -11.88
N GLY A 897 -58.24 -25.21 -10.65
CA GLY A 897 -58.51 -26.50 -9.96
C GLY A 897 -57.78 -26.64 -8.62
N PHE A 898 -58.49 -27.03 -7.56
CA PHE A 898 -58.02 -27.11 -6.15
C PHE A 898 -57.86 -28.57 -5.66
N GLY A 899 -57.14 -28.76 -4.55
CA GLY A 899 -57.12 -30.00 -3.73
C GLY A 899 -55.81 -30.80 -3.80
N GLY A 900 -55.21 -31.34 -2.73
CA GLY A 900 -55.59 -31.36 -1.31
C GLY A 900 -55.89 -32.77 -0.78
N ARG A 901 -54.92 -33.43 -0.12
CA ARG A 901 -55.18 -34.55 0.81
C ARG A 901 -54.01 -34.91 1.73
N ASP A 902 -54.36 -35.29 2.96
CA ASP A 902 -53.49 -35.76 4.04
C ASP A 902 -53.00 -37.23 3.89
N GLY A 903 -52.01 -37.60 4.71
CA GLY A 903 -51.65 -38.99 5.00
C GLY A 903 -50.45 -39.10 5.95
N GLY A 904 -50.68 -39.46 7.23
CA GLY A 904 -49.62 -39.61 8.25
C GLY A 904 -49.46 -41.03 8.81
N ARG A 905 -48.78 -41.14 9.97
CA ARG A 905 -48.40 -42.35 10.76
C ARG A 905 -47.11 -43.07 10.30
N SER A 906 -46.47 -43.95 11.09
CA SER A 906 -46.00 -43.88 12.52
C SER A 906 -45.26 -45.19 12.91
N PHE A 907 -44.22 -45.10 13.75
CA PHE A 907 -43.65 -46.16 14.66
C PHE A 907 -42.99 -47.47 14.14
N GLY A 908 -42.11 -48.03 14.99
CA GLY A 908 -41.42 -49.35 14.91
C GLY A 908 -40.03 -49.29 14.24
N ARG A 909 -38.86 -49.56 14.84
CA ARG A 909 -38.36 -50.36 15.98
C ARG A 909 -38.36 -51.88 15.79
N ASP A 910 -37.17 -52.43 15.51
CA ASP A 910 -36.51 -53.64 16.07
C ASP A 910 -35.05 -53.63 15.50
N GLY A 911 -33.96 -53.96 16.22
CA GLY A 911 -33.54 -55.27 16.77
C GLY A 911 -32.35 -55.77 15.91
N GLY A 912 -31.25 -56.39 16.39
CA GLY A 912 -30.81 -56.75 17.74
C GLY A 912 -29.83 -57.94 17.70
N SER A 913 -28.52 -57.71 17.87
CA SER A 913 -27.47 -58.73 18.12
C SER A 913 -26.11 -58.04 18.41
N GLY A 914 -25.17 -58.55 19.21
CA GLY A 914 -25.19 -59.73 20.09
C GLY A 914 -23.82 -60.45 20.12
N TYR A 915 -23.15 -60.46 21.28
CA TYR A 915 -21.84 -61.10 21.58
C TYR A 915 -20.59 -60.47 20.91
N GLY A 916 -19.39 -60.46 21.52
CA GLY A 916 -18.99 -60.87 22.88
C GLY A 916 -17.47 -61.09 23.00
N ASN A 917 -16.93 -60.93 24.22
CA ASN A 917 -15.54 -61.20 24.67
C ASN A 917 -14.39 -60.28 24.18
N ASP A 918 -13.27 -60.14 24.92
CA ASP A 918 -13.03 -60.10 26.39
C ASP A 918 -11.55 -59.67 26.62
N ARG A 919 -11.24 -59.01 27.76
CA ARG A 919 -9.87 -58.70 28.30
C ARG A 919 -8.94 -57.83 27.42
N GLY A 920 -8.05 -56.99 27.96
CA GLY A 920 -7.76 -56.60 29.35
C GLY A 920 -6.36 -55.95 29.43
N GLY A 921 -6.13 -55.00 30.35
CA GLY A 921 -4.79 -54.41 30.58
C GLY A 921 -4.78 -52.92 30.97
N ARG A 922 -4.62 -52.65 32.27
CA ARG A 922 -4.26 -51.32 32.82
C ARG A 922 -2.75 -51.20 32.99
N GLN A 923 -2.21 -49.99 32.77
CA GLN A 923 -1.04 -49.33 33.39
C GLN A 923 -0.83 -48.04 32.57
N ASP A 924 -1.05 -46.79 33.00
CA ASP A 924 -0.92 -46.08 34.29
C ASP A 924 0.53 -45.73 34.70
N PHE A 925 0.76 -44.43 34.95
CA PHE A 925 2.02 -43.72 35.30
C PHE A 925 3.14 -43.63 34.24
N GLY A 926 3.89 -42.53 34.13
CA GLY A 926 3.85 -41.28 34.91
C GLY A 926 4.75 -40.17 34.32
N ALA A 927 4.72 -38.98 34.92
CA ALA A 927 5.52 -37.83 34.51
C ALA A 927 7.00 -37.92 34.99
N SER A 928 7.92 -37.24 34.29
CA SER A 928 9.05 -36.47 34.86
C SER A 928 9.92 -35.83 33.77
N PHE A 929 10.33 -34.57 34.02
CA PHE A 929 11.27 -33.70 33.27
C PHE A 929 10.83 -33.13 31.91
#